data_AF-A0A2I8DH23-F1
#
_entry.id   AF-A0A2I8DH23-F1
#
_cell.length_a   1.000
_cell.length_b   1.000
_cell.length_c   1.000
_cell.angle_alpha   90.00
_cell.angle_beta   90.00
_cell.angle_gamma   90.00
#
_symmetry.space_group_name_H-M   'P 1'
#
loop_
_entity.id
_entity.type
_entity.pdbx_description
1 polymer ?
#
loop_
_entity_poly.entity_id
_entity_poly.type
_entity_poly.pdbx_seq_one_letter_code
_entity_poly.pdbx_strand_id
1 'polypeptide(L)'
;MNPRAQGSNMPSKRATTEETEADLEARVRAAIKVAFPWMPDGAIKHQIKFTFKFGRQTLEVDAAKSRAEARLDILLEKDDKPLAIIELKRPGIKLTDDDGAQGLSYARLVQPPAPLVVVTNGVDVRILETFTGNPWHPATATEDAFHDLVTQASRVAGADIRHAIETLMGTTPNVWMQAVRLVSAETITELTASLDEPALPFAADFLAPRAATHQLWRHLVAGEKLLVLEGPPLAGKSNVLRELCARTERSETLATLYVEAGVGGGALQTLADAISRSLSWPVSPQEARDWLIRVSHHDGVRLVLAFDGLGAVDAASVRELEDLTSSAFGPSLSVVVAMDDAVAQSVFKAPNHRSLSPLGRRSKVVSVGHLRDTEFKLARSLLGQRRLYLMTGADMAPEYREPWVLRAISGSGHAALKGKPETQALSLPSLLGPRLLELVRKRFAHDHELRRMFRGLARSMIADAQDQSRPPEIVLQQLELGIIRRDALKTDLEPNDLQWLIDHGFVRPGMHDIAGATILVRLPELLASEMAYALADEIVKRLNEDLHETAAWIAGAASNLPLGEVVAAQAIVDAAKRLNGLPVGLISALVEIPPEREVLDAGGHYAMVLPNGTMVDIKFQPDGKGFVIIDGEQHEIDLGDEEQVTYKNIHPWLILSHVACTPFEVMGEHGARREAPNLLLQIGTCPVPLRGNRGPQTLRMLPTMDMAGGVSIVHPEAGVIEPVTLGILDYLSAAEDQADAWLATAAGSGSVALLSRVHTALGVLAAFETHTRSEWAKSQLSAVILPKLGEALDDAGEPWQQN
;
A
#
# COMPACT_ATOMS: atom_id res chain seq x y z
N MET A 1 12.44 65.07 -67.15
CA MET A 1 11.63 63.88 -66.80
C MET A 1 12.14 63.34 -65.49
N ASN A 2 11.27 63.26 -64.47
CA ASN A 2 11.46 62.44 -63.27
C ASN A 2 10.73 61.10 -63.54
N PRO A 3 11.10 59.94 -62.97
CA PRO A 3 10.92 59.73 -61.53
C PRO A 3 11.89 58.79 -60.78
N ARG A 4 12.11 59.16 -59.50
CA ARG A 4 11.99 58.40 -58.23
C ARG A 4 12.97 57.29 -57.80
N ALA A 5 13.43 57.50 -56.56
CA ALA A 5 14.20 56.66 -55.66
C ALA A 5 13.35 55.62 -54.89
N GLN A 6 14.01 54.54 -54.42
CA GLN A 6 13.65 53.80 -53.20
C GLN A 6 14.93 53.20 -52.58
N GLY A 7 15.38 53.76 -51.46
CA GLY A 7 16.32 53.12 -50.55
C GLY A 7 15.54 52.55 -49.37
N SER A 8 15.56 51.23 -49.20
CA SER A 8 14.89 50.53 -48.11
C SER A 8 15.71 50.63 -46.82
N ASN A 9 15.14 51.30 -45.82
CA ASN A 9 15.65 51.30 -44.45
C ASN A 9 15.07 50.06 -43.74
N MET A 10 15.88 49.04 -43.47
CA MET A 10 15.48 47.90 -42.63
C MET A 10 15.51 48.31 -41.15
N PRO A 11 14.41 48.14 -40.38
CA PRO A 11 14.45 48.36 -38.94
C PRO A 11 15.17 47.19 -38.25
N SER A 12 16.23 47.50 -37.51
CA SER A 12 16.90 46.55 -36.61
C SER A 12 15.90 46.13 -35.51
N LYS A 13 15.36 44.91 -35.58
CA LYS A 13 14.61 44.31 -34.47
C LYS A 13 15.58 44.07 -33.31
N ARG A 14 15.34 44.72 -32.17
CA ARG A 14 15.99 44.39 -30.88
C ARG A 14 15.77 42.89 -30.61
N ALA A 15 16.87 42.15 -30.45
CA ALA A 15 16.86 40.70 -30.24
C ALA A 15 16.60 40.30 -28.77
N THR A 16 16.57 41.26 -27.84
CA THR A 16 16.29 41.02 -26.42
C THR A 16 15.08 41.84 -25.98
N THR A 17 14.00 41.14 -25.63
CA THR A 17 12.77 41.70 -25.04
C THR A 17 12.66 41.42 -23.54
N GLU A 18 13.56 40.62 -22.99
CA GLU A 18 13.64 40.25 -21.57
C GLU A 18 14.93 40.76 -20.93
N GLU A 19 14.90 41.00 -19.61
CA GLU A 19 15.99 41.55 -18.81
C GLU A 19 17.20 40.60 -18.79
N THR A 20 18.42 41.09 -19.05
CA THR A 20 19.63 40.27 -18.99
C THR A 20 20.18 40.19 -17.57
N GLU A 21 21.03 39.20 -17.30
CA GLU A 21 21.71 39.06 -16.00
C GLU A 21 22.57 40.28 -15.65
N ALA A 22 23.16 40.93 -16.66
CA ALA A 22 23.90 42.17 -16.50
C ALA A 22 22.99 43.34 -16.11
N ASP A 23 21.76 43.40 -16.64
CA ASP A 23 20.78 44.44 -16.30
C ASP A 23 20.31 44.26 -14.84
N LEU A 24 20.10 43.02 -14.41
CA LEU A 24 19.78 42.69 -13.01
C LEU A 24 20.91 43.11 -12.06
N GLU A 25 22.16 42.73 -12.37
CA GLU A 25 23.31 43.09 -11.55
C GLU A 25 23.49 44.61 -11.46
N ALA A 26 23.26 45.33 -12.57
CA ALA A 26 23.29 46.79 -12.59
C ALA A 26 22.23 47.41 -11.68
N ARG A 27 21.00 46.89 -11.68
CA ARG A 27 19.91 47.35 -10.79
C ARG A 27 20.21 47.09 -9.32
N VAL A 28 20.71 45.90 -8.99
CA VAL A 28 21.11 45.54 -7.62
C VAL A 28 22.23 46.47 -7.15
N ARG A 29 23.26 46.70 -7.96
CA ARG A 29 24.33 47.66 -7.63
C ARG A 29 23.82 49.08 -7.44
N ALA A 30 22.89 49.54 -8.27
CA ALA A 30 22.29 50.86 -8.13
C ALA A 30 21.53 51.00 -6.80
N ALA A 31 20.73 50.00 -6.42
CA ALA A 31 20.03 49.97 -5.14
C ALA A 31 21.00 49.95 -3.94
N ILE A 32 22.09 49.18 -4.03
CA ILE A 32 23.14 49.13 -3.01
C ILE A 32 23.78 50.52 -2.82
N LYS A 33 24.10 51.23 -3.92
CA LYS A 33 24.69 52.59 -3.85
C LYS A 33 23.77 53.62 -3.19
N VAL A 34 22.47 53.49 -3.39
CA VAL A 34 21.48 54.37 -2.75
C VAL A 34 21.32 54.03 -1.26
N ALA A 35 21.28 52.75 -0.91
CA ALA A 35 21.10 52.32 0.47
C ALA A 35 22.35 52.47 1.35
N PHE A 36 23.54 52.30 0.77
CA PHE A 36 24.83 52.31 1.47
C PHE A 36 25.89 53.19 0.76
N PRO A 37 25.65 54.50 0.57
CA PRO A 37 26.55 55.38 -0.19
C PRO A 37 27.96 55.54 0.41
N TRP A 38 28.16 55.19 1.69
CA TRP A 38 29.46 55.24 2.36
C TRP A 38 30.30 53.96 2.19
N MET A 39 29.76 52.91 1.58
CA MET A 39 30.49 51.65 1.40
C MET A 39 31.26 51.59 0.07
N PRO A 40 32.47 51.01 0.04
CA PRO A 40 33.22 50.82 -1.20
C PRO A 40 32.52 49.88 -2.18
N ASP A 41 32.68 50.14 -3.49
CA ASP A 41 32.20 49.25 -4.55
C ASP A 41 32.79 47.84 -4.37
N GLY A 42 31.92 46.82 -4.29
CA GLY A 42 32.32 45.42 -4.13
C GLY A 42 32.53 44.96 -2.67
N ALA A 43 32.34 45.83 -1.67
CA ALA A 43 32.43 45.44 -0.25
C ALA A 43 31.22 44.62 0.24
N ILE A 44 30.11 44.65 -0.51
CA ILE A 44 28.87 43.95 -0.18
C ILE A 44 28.73 42.74 -1.12
N LYS A 45 28.62 41.55 -0.52
CA LYS A 45 28.22 40.32 -1.23
C LYS A 45 26.69 40.29 -1.31
N HIS A 46 26.13 39.81 -2.40
CA HIS A 46 24.70 39.58 -2.52
C HIS A 46 24.43 38.10 -2.79
N GLN A 47 23.48 37.52 -2.06
CA GLN A 47 23.08 36.13 -2.18
C GLN A 47 21.64 36.06 -2.68
N ILE A 48 21.46 35.42 -3.84
CA ILE A 48 20.12 35.08 -4.38
C ILE A 48 19.58 33.77 -3.79
N LYS A 49 20.43 33.03 -3.07
CA LYS A 49 20.07 31.85 -2.30
C LYS A 49 20.52 32.02 -0.87
N PHE A 50 19.59 32.00 0.09
CA PHE A 50 19.91 32.14 1.50
C PHE A 50 18.92 31.35 2.36
N THR A 51 19.30 31.08 3.60
CA THR A 51 18.48 30.31 4.53
C THR A 51 18.02 31.14 5.73
N PHE A 52 16.84 30.84 6.26
CA PHE A 52 16.35 31.45 7.48
C PHE A 52 15.74 30.41 8.43
N LYS A 53 15.67 30.73 9.72
CA LYS A 53 15.03 29.85 10.70
C LYS A 53 13.53 30.03 10.67
N PHE A 54 12.82 28.92 10.61
CA PHE A 54 11.37 28.85 10.60
C PHE A 54 10.92 27.83 11.65
N GLY A 55 10.50 28.33 12.82
CA GLY A 55 10.29 27.47 13.99
C GLY A 55 11.57 26.74 14.39
N ARG A 56 11.54 25.40 14.41
CA ARG A 56 12.71 24.54 14.65
C ARG A 56 13.49 24.20 13.39
N GLN A 57 12.93 24.49 12.22
CA GLN A 57 13.46 24.10 10.92
C GLN A 57 14.20 25.26 10.25
N THR A 58 14.97 24.95 9.21
CA THR A 58 15.65 25.94 8.36
C THR A 58 15.07 25.84 6.96
N LEU A 59 14.60 26.96 6.41
CA LEU A 59 14.05 27.04 5.06
C LEU A 59 15.03 27.77 4.13
N GLU A 60 15.01 27.40 2.85
CA GLU A 60 15.81 28.04 1.81
C GLU A 60 14.93 28.97 0.96
N VAL A 61 15.46 30.16 0.69
CA VAL A 61 14.96 31.06 -0.35
C VAL A 61 15.85 30.89 -1.56
N ASP A 62 15.27 30.53 -2.70
CA ASP A 62 15.97 30.47 -3.99
C ASP A 62 15.31 31.42 -4.99
N ALA A 63 15.88 32.62 -5.10
CA ALA A 63 15.35 33.67 -5.95
C ALA A 63 15.55 33.36 -7.46
N ALA A 64 16.40 32.39 -7.83
CA ALA A 64 16.60 32.00 -9.23
C ALA A 64 15.32 31.39 -9.85
N LYS A 65 14.52 30.68 -9.05
CA LYS A 65 13.23 30.09 -9.46
C LYS A 65 12.15 31.16 -9.70
N SER A 66 12.28 32.29 -9.03
CA SER A 66 11.34 33.42 -9.07
C SER A 66 11.53 34.32 -10.32
N ARG A 67 12.52 34.05 -11.18
CA ARG A 67 12.75 34.81 -12.43
C ARG A 67 11.52 34.84 -13.35
N ALA A 68 10.70 33.78 -13.36
CA ALA A 68 9.46 33.72 -14.14
C ALA A 68 8.37 34.70 -13.64
N GLU A 69 8.40 35.07 -12.36
CA GLU A 69 7.43 36.01 -11.74
C GLU A 69 8.00 37.43 -11.59
N ALA A 70 9.31 37.62 -11.84
CA ALA A 70 10.06 38.88 -11.79
C ALA A 70 9.97 39.61 -10.44
N ARG A 71 10.06 38.83 -9.35
CA ARG A 71 10.29 39.28 -7.97
C ARG A 71 11.55 38.56 -7.44
N LEU A 72 12.54 39.30 -6.94
CA LEU A 72 13.79 38.73 -6.43
C LEU A 72 14.06 39.27 -5.03
N ASP A 73 14.08 38.36 -4.05
CA ASP A 73 14.53 38.65 -2.69
C ASP A 73 16.03 38.29 -2.58
N ILE A 74 16.86 39.25 -2.19
CA ILE A 74 18.32 39.11 -2.20
C ILE A 74 18.87 39.49 -0.83
N LEU A 75 19.67 38.61 -0.23
CA LEU A 75 20.36 38.91 1.02
C LEU A 75 21.68 39.63 0.73
N LEU A 76 21.87 40.81 1.33
CA LEU A 76 23.14 41.53 1.31
C LEU A 76 23.96 41.21 2.56
N GLU A 77 25.24 40.94 2.37
CA GLU A 77 26.17 40.64 3.46
C GLU A 77 27.47 41.44 3.34
N LYS A 78 28.04 41.77 4.50
CA LYS A 78 29.41 42.26 4.65
C LYS A 78 30.06 41.50 5.79
N ASP A 79 31.28 41.00 5.55
CA ASP A 79 32.03 40.19 6.53
C ASP A 79 31.19 39.04 7.13
N ASP A 80 30.42 38.38 6.26
CA ASP A 80 29.49 37.28 6.57
C ASP A 80 28.40 37.63 7.60
N LYS A 81 28.05 38.92 7.69
CA LYS A 81 26.91 39.44 8.47
C LYS A 81 25.83 40.03 7.56
N PRO A 82 24.56 39.64 7.74
CA PRO A 82 23.41 40.26 7.07
C PRO A 82 23.33 41.79 7.26
N LEU A 83 23.23 42.52 6.15
CA LEU A 83 23.08 43.97 6.11
C LEU A 83 21.66 44.41 5.73
N ALA A 84 21.08 43.78 4.71
CA ALA A 84 19.71 44.06 4.29
C ALA A 84 19.13 42.92 3.46
N ILE A 85 17.80 42.87 3.37
CA ILE A 85 17.10 42.13 2.30
C ILE A 85 16.69 43.13 1.22
N ILE A 86 17.07 42.90 -0.04
CA ILE A 86 16.53 43.64 -1.18
C ILE A 86 15.30 42.89 -1.70
N GLU A 87 14.15 43.55 -1.73
CA GLU A 87 12.95 43.10 -2.43
C GLU A 87 12.85 43.83 -3.78
N LEU A 88 13.19 43.13 -4.86
CA LEU A 88 13.24 43.69 -6.22
C LEU A 88 11.90 43.46 -6.94
N LYS A 89 11.25 44.56 -7.36
CA LYS A 89 10.00 44.54 -8.15
C LYS A 89 10.26 44.71 -9.65
N ARG A 90 9.23 44.49 -10.48
CA ARG A 90 9.32 44.71 -11.93
C ARG A 90 9.56 46.19 -12.26
N PRO A 91 10.37 46.50 -13.30
CA PRO A 91 10.50 47.85 -13.82
C PRO A 91 9.15 48.45 -14.20
N GLY A 92 8.91 49.71 -13.82
CA GLY A 92 7.68 50.46 -14.15
C GLY A 92 6.48 50.22 -13.23
N ILE A 93 6.58 49.34 -12.23
CA ILE A 93 5.58 49.23 -11.16
C ILE A 93 5.86 50.28 -10.08
N LYS A 94 4.85 51.08 -9.72
CA LYS A 94 4.96 52.05 -8.63
C LYS A 94 4.98 51.32 -7.29
N LEU A 95 5.95 51.65 -6.43
CA LEU A 95 6.08 51.06 -5.10
C LEU A 95 4.90 51.51 -4.19
N THR A 96 4.28 50.56 -3.51
CA THR A 96 3.23 50.77 -2.48
C THR A 96 3.78 50.52 -1.07
N ASP A 97 2.98 50.77 -0.04
CA ASP A 97 3.36 50.48 1.35
C ASP A 97 3.38 48.98 1.66
N ASP A 98 2.61 48.17 0.91
CA ASP A 98 2.57 46.71 1.06
C ASP A 98 3.80 46.00 0.44
N ASP A 99 4.52 46.70 -0.44
CA ASP A 99 5.61 46.13 -1.23
C ASP A 99 6.88 45.75 -0.45
N GLY A 100 6.95 46.07 0.85
CA GLY A 100 8.08 45.69 1.71
C GLY A 100 7.75 44.61 2.75
N ALA A 101 6.49 44.14 2.83
CA ALA A 101 6.07 43.22 3.88
C ALA A 101 6.80 41.86 3.81
N GLN A 102 7.05 41.37 2.59
CA GLN A 102 7.79 40.13 2.36
C GLN A 102 9.27 40.28 2.73
N GLY A 103 9.93 41.35 2.25
CA GLY A 103 11.31 41.67 2.61
C GLY A 103 11.51 41.85 4.12
N LEU A 104 10.58 42.54 4.81
CA LEU A 104 10.59 42.68 6.28
C LEU A 104 10.50 41.33 6.98
N SER A 105 9.70 40.41 6.43
CA SER A 105 9.53 39.09 7.01
C SER A 105 10.82 38.25 6.91
N TYR A 106 11.47 38.24 5.75
CA TYR A 106 12.77 37.58 5.61
C TYR A 106 13.85 38.21 6.49
N ALA A 107 13.93 39.55 6.53
CA ALA A 107 14.92 40.27 7.30
C ALA A 107 14.83 39.97 8.81
N ARG A 108 13.63 39.72 9.34
CA ARG A 108 13.38 39.31 10.73
C ARG A 108 13.82 37.87 11.03
N LEU A 109 13.83 36.98 10.05
CA LEU A 109 14.01 35.53 10.24
C LEU A 109 15.43 35.02 9.91
N VAL A 110 16.21 35.77 9.11
CA VAL A 110 17.64 35.47 8.89
C VAL A 110 18.43 35.61 10.21
N GLN A 111 19.56 34.90 10.32
CA GLN A 111 20.33 34.81 11.55
C GLN A 111 21.79 35.26 11.34
N PRO A 112 22.22 36.39 11.93
CA PRO A 112 21.42 37.35 12.70
C PRO A 112 20.43 38.14 11.81
N PRO A 113 19.36 38.73 12.38
CA PRO A 113 18.38 39.51 11.60
C PRO A 113 19.04 40.63 10.79
N ALA A 114 18.62 40.80 9.53
CA ALA A 114 19.10 41.88 8.69
C ALA A 114 18.46 43.20 9.17
N PRO A 115 19.24 44.26 9.43
CA PRO A 115 18.70 45.48 10.04
C PRO A 115 17.83 46.34 9.11
N LEU A 116 17.97 46.17 7.78
CA LEU A 116 17.24 46.95 6.78
C LEU A 116 16.54 46.06 5.74
N VAL A 117 15.53 46.64 5.10
CA VAL A 117 14.93 46.13 3.87
C VAL A 117 14.96 47.21 2.80
N VAL A 118 15.37 46.85 1.59
CA VAL A 118 15.47 47.76 0.45
C VAL A 118 14.48 47.31 -0.62
N VAL A 119 13.42 48.08 -0.84
CA VAL A 119 12.41 47.80 -1.87
C VAL A 119 12.71 48.67 -3.09
N THR A 120 12.85 48.06 -4.27
CA THR A 120 13.16 48.82 -5.49
C THR A 120 12.57 48.24 -6.78
N ASN A 121 12.13 49.12 -7.68
CA ASN A 121 11.71 48.81 -9.05
C ASN A 121 12.81 49.15 -10.09
N GLY A 122 14.02 49.53 -9.65
CA GLY A 122 15.13 49.97 -10.50
C GLY A 122 15.20 51.49 -10.75
N VAL A 123 14.16 52.25 -10.39
CA VAL A 123 14.14 53.72 -10.46
C VAL A 123 13.93 54.32 -9.07
N ASP A 124 12.91 53.84 -8.37
CA ASP A 124 12.58 54.22 -7.00
C ASP A 124 13.22 53.23 -6.02
N VAL A 125 13.68 53.74 -4.87
CA VAL A 125 14.24 52.95 -3.77
C VAL A 125 13.58 53.41 -2.47
N ARG A 126 12.99 52.47 -1.73
CA ARG A 126 12.51 52.68 -0.35
C ARG A 126 13.34 51.82 0.58
N ILE A 127 13.80 52.42 1.68
CA ILE A 127 14.56 51.70 2.71
C ILE A 127 13.70 51.67 3.96
N LEU A 128 13.52 50.49 4.54
CA LEU A 128 12.70 50.26 5.72
C LEU A 128 13.58 49.70 6.85
N GLU A 129 13.31 50.14 8.07
CA GLU A 129 13.87 49.53 9.26
C GLU A 129 13.17 48.21 9.54
N THR A 130 13.93 47.10 9.64
CA THR A 130 13.34 45.75 9.79
C THR A 130 12.43 45.62 11.02
N PHE A 131 12.80 46.29 12.11
CA PHE A 131 12.14 46.16 13.41
C PHE A 131 10.87 47.01 13.51
N THR A 132 10.88 48.23 12.97
CA THR A 132 9.72 49.13 13.05
C THR A 132 8.82 49.06 11.82
N GLY A 133 9.35 48.60 10.68
CA GLY A 133 8.67 48.66 9.38
C GLY A 133 8.60 50.07 8.78
N ASN A 134 9.08 51.09 9.50
CA ASN A 134 9.01 52.48 9.06
C ASN A 134 10.10 52.81 8.04
N PRO A 135 9.87 53.81 7.17
CA PRO A 135 10.90 54.31 6.28
C PRO A 135 12.14 54.82 7.04
N TRP A 136 13.30 54.27 6.70
CA TRP A 136 14.58 54.70 7.25
C TRP A 136 15.06 55.96 6.51
N HIS A 137 14.96 57.12 7.18
CA HIS A 137 15.43 58.41 6.68
C HIS A 137 16.41 59.04 7.67
N PRO A 138 17.67 58.58 7.72
CA PRO A 138 18.67 59.21 8.57
C PRO A 138 18.98 60.62 8.04
N ALA A 139 19.20 61.58 8.96
CA ALA A 139 19.55 62.97 8.60
C ALA A 139 20.84 63.05 7.75
N THR A 140 21.75 62.11 7.97
CA THR A 140 22.88 61.78 7.08
C THR A 140 23.05 60.27 7.12
N ALA A 141 23.02 59.61 5.96
CA ALA A 141 23.19 58.17 5.87
C ALA A 141 24.70 57.85 6.02
N THR A 142 25.13 57.59 7.25
CA THR A 142 26.53 57.29 7.64
C THR A 142 26.62 55.92 8.32
N GLU A 143 27.82 55.36 8.40
CA GLU A 143 28.07 54.09 9.10
C GLU A 143 27.64 54.13 10.58
N ASP A 144 27.81 55.29 11.24
CA ASP A 144 27.40 55.50 12.63
C ASP A 144 25.87 55.43 12.80
N ALA A 145 25.10 56.05 11.90
CA ALA A 145 23.64 56.02 11.93
C ALA A 145 23.09 54.59 11.73
N PHE A 146 23.79 53.77 10.95
CA PHE A 146 23.47 52.35 10.79
C PHE A 146 23.82 51.53 12.04
N HIS A 147 24.96 51.81 12.69
CA HIS A 147 25.33 51.15 13.94
C HIS A 147 24.35 51.45 15.08
N ASP A 148 23.84 52.67 15.16
CA ASP A 148 22.80 53.07 16.11
C ASP A 148 21.49 52.30 15.88
N LEU A 149 21.09 52.12 14.62
CA LEU A 149 19.93 51.30 14.24
C LEU A 149 20.10 49.85 14.71
N VAL A 150 21.25 49.23 14.45
CA VAL A 150 21.57 47.85 14.87
C VAL A 150 21.56 47.70 16.40
N THR A 151 21.95 48.75 17.13
CA THR A 151 21.95 48.76 18.60
C THR A 151 20.52 48.89 19.16
N GLN A 152 19.67 49.70 18.55
CA GLN A 152 18.25 49.85 18.95
C GLN A 152 17.41 48.62 18.61
N ALA A 153 17.67 48.01 17.46
CA ALA A 153 17.10 46.77 16.97
C ALA A 153 17.16 45.60 17.97
N SER A 154 18.23 45.51 18.75
CA SER A 154 18.47 44.41 19.69
C SER A 154 17.48 44.34 20.87
N ARG A 155 16.54 45.30 21.01
CA ARG A 155 15.63 45.44 22.17
C ARG A 155 14.17 45.05 21.91
N VAL A 156 13.73 44.79 20.67
CA VAL A 156 12.32 44.55 20.30
C VAL A 156 12.23 43.28 19.46
N ALA A 157 11.68 42.17 19.98
CA ALA A 157 11.82 40.87 19.29
C ALA A 157 10.62 39.91 19.28
N GLY A 158 9.62 40.02 20.17
CA GLY A 158 8.62 38.95 20.33
C GLY A 158 7.47 38.94 19.32
N ALA A 159 6.76 40.06 19.17
CA ALA A 159 5.52 40.14 18.37
C ALA A 159 5.78 40.20 16.85
N ASP A 160 6.90 40.80 16.44
CA ASP A 160 7.26 41.01 15.04
C ASP A 160 7.61 39.73 14.28
N ILE A 161 8.10 38.70 14.98
CA ILE A 161 8.43 37.40 14.39
C ILE A 161 7.16 36.64 14.00
N ARG A 162 6.09 36.73 14.80
CA ARG A 162 4.80 36.06 14.49
C ARG A 162 4.22 36.60 13.19
N HIS A 163 4.14 37.92 13.05
CA HIS A 163 3.61 38.56 11.84
C HIS A 163 4.45 38.20 10.61
N ALA A 164 5.77 38.15 10.74
CA ALA A 164 6.67 37.72 9.65
C ALA A 164 6.37 36.30 9.16
N ILE A 165 6.14 35.36 10.09
CA ILE A 165 5.78 33.98 9.78
C ILE A 165 4.42 33.91 9.07
N GLU A 166 3.41 34.61 9.58
CA GLU A 166 2.07 34.67 8.99
C GLU A 166 2.08 35.23 7.57
N THR A 167 2.87 36.29 7.34
CA THR A 167 3.05 36.90 6.02
C THR A 167 3.66 35.90 5.05
N LEU A 168 4.81 35.29 5.38
CA LEU A 168 5.48 34.34 4.47
C LEU A 168 4.62 33.10 4.17
N MET A 169 3.93 32.57 5.18
CA MET A 169 3.01 31.44 5.02
C MET A 169 1.78 31.78 4.17
N GLY A 170 1.39 33.06 4.12
CA GLY A 170 0.23 33.53 3.37
C GLY A 170 0.53 34.05 1.97
N THR A 171 1.72 34.57 1.70
CA THR A 171 2.01 35.30 0.45
C THR A 171 3.05 34.62 -0.43
N THR A 172 3.88 33.71 0.10
CA THR A 172 5.01 33.14 -0.65
C THR A 172 4.85 31.63 -0.88
N PRO A 173 4.44 31.19 -2.09
CA PRO A 173 4.31 29.78 -2.46
C PRO A 173 5.47 28.89 -2.03
N ASN A 174 6.69 29.28 -2.39
CA ASN A 174 7.89 28.48 -2.13
C ASN A 174 8.13 28.26 -0.63
N VAL A 175 7.74 29.19 0.23
CA VAL A 175 7.94 29.07 1.68
C VAL A 175 6.92 28.12 2.30
N TRP A 176 5.62 28.34 2.05
CA TRP A 176 4.61 27.46 2.64
C TRP A 176 4.66 26.05 2.06
N MET A 177 5.02 25.87 0.79
CA MET A 177 5.18 24.55 0.19
C MET A 177 6.32 23.76 0.84
N GLN A 178 7.45 24.42 1.15
CA GLN A 178 8.54 23.78 1.90
C GLN A 178 8.10 23.43 3.33
N ALA A 179 7.42 24.34 4.03
CA ALA A 179 6.91 24.07 5.37
C ALA A 179 5.93 22.88 5.39
N VAL A 180 4.99 22.83 4.45
CA VAL A 180 4.03 21.72 4.31
C VAL A 180 4.72 20.38 4.07
N ARG A 181 5.77 20.36 3.25
CA ARG A 181 6.56 19.15 2.99
C ARG A 181 7.30 18.68 4.23
N LEU A 182 7.89 19.59 5.00
CA LEU A 182 8.57 19.28 6.25
C LEU A 182 7.59 18.69 7.28
N VAL A 183 6.43 19.32 7.49
CA VAL A 183 5.38 18.81 8.37
C VAL A 183 5.00 17.38 7.98
N SER A 184 4.74 17.16 6.68
CA SER A 184 4.36 15.84 6.18
C SER A 184 5.46 14.81 6.36
N ALA A 185 6.73 15.20 6.15
CA ALA A 185 7.88 14.32 6.34
C ALA A 185 8.08 13.95 7.83
N GLU A 186 7.89 14.90 8.75
CA GLU A 186 7.91 14.65 10.19
C GLU A 186 6.81 13.65 10.58
N THR A 187 5.57 13.87 10.17
CA THR A 187 4.46 12.94 10.44
C THR A 187 4.70 11.55 9.82
N ILE A 188 5.16 11.48 8.57
CA ILE A 188 5.49 10.19 7.94
C ILE A 188 6.62 9.47 8.70
N THR A 189 7.58 10.22 9.24
CA THR A 189 8.68 9.65 10.05
C THR A 189 8.16 9.08 11.37
N GLU A 190 7.27 9.80 12.07
CA GLU A 190 6.58 9.31 13.28
C GLU A 190 5.78 8.03 12.99
N LEU A 191 5.20 7.92 11.80
CA LEU A 191 4.42 6.76 11.35
C LEU A 191 5.26 5.65 10.70
N THR A 192 6.58 5.77 10.70
CA THR A 192 7.50 4.78 10.14
C THR A 192 7.99 3.81 11.21
N ALA A 193 7.70 2.53 11.01
CA ALA A 193 8.03 1.45 11.91
C ALA A 193 9.52 1.40 12.25
N SER A 194 9.79 1.23 13.55
CA SER A 194 11.10 0.97 14.13
C SER A 194 11.19 -0.48 14.63
N LEU A 195 12.33 -0.87 15.22
CA LEU A 195 12.46 -2.17 15.87
C LEU A 195 11.57 -2.29 17.11
N ASP A 196 11.37 -1.18 17.82
CA ASP A 196 10.58 -1.11 19.04
C ASP A 196 9.07 -0.99 18.73
N GLU A 197 8.74 -0.38 17.59
CA GLU A 197 7.36 -0.13 17.15
C GLU A 197 7.08 -0.72 15.75
N PRO A 198 7.12 -2.05 15.58
CA PRO A 198 6.96 -2.70 14.27
C PRO A 198 5.52 -2.62 13.71
N ALA A 199 4.55 -2.21 14.54
CA ALA A 199 3.13 -2.17 14.18
C ALA A 199 2.73 -0.95 13.32
N LEU A 200 3.56 0.11 13.31
CA LEU A 200 3.31 1.35 12.59
C LEU A 200 3.01 1.14 11.09
N PRO A 201 2.27 2.08 10.45
CA PRO A 201 1.72 1.86 9.12
C PRO A 201 2.78 1.83 8.00
N PHE A 202 3.92 2.48 8.19
CA PHE A 202 4.97 2.54 7.17
C PHE A 202 6.17 1.68 7.54
N ALA A 203 6.84 1.14 6.52
CA ALA A 203 8.16 0.57 6.66
C ALA A 203 9.19 1.55 6.08
N ALA A 204 10.29 1.76 6.79
CA ALA A 204 11.43 2.52 6.29
C ALA A 204 11.89 1.91 4.96
N ASP A 205 12.21 2.74 3.96
CA ASP A 205 12.69 2.40 2.61
C ASP A 205 11.92 1.29 1.85
N PHE A 206 10.63 1.10 2.14
CA PHE A 206 9.75 0.19 1.42
C PHE A 206 8.43 0.89 1.11
N LEU A 207 8.25 1.24 -0.16
CA LEU A 207 7.05 1.90 -0.66
C LEU A 207 6.75 1.39 -2.07
N ALA A 208 5.87 0.41 -2.18
CA ALA A 208 5.47 -0.17 -3.46
C ALA A 208 4.58 0.82 -4.24
N PRO A 209 4.95 1.22 -5.47
CA PRO A 209 4.18 2.16 -6.27
C PRO A 209 2.78 1.64 -6.59
N ARG A 210 1.79 2.53 -6.55
CA ARG A 210 0.39 2.19 -6.82
C ARG A 210 -0.17 2.93 -8.02
N ALA A 211 -0.98 2.24 -8.81
CA ALA A 211 -1.76 2.83 -9.89
C ALA A 211 -2.74 3.90 -9.36
N ALA A 212 -3.26 3.71 -8.14
CA ALA A 212 -4.11 4.67 -7.45
C ALA A 212 -3.41 6.03 -7.26
N THR A 213 -2.12 6.05 -6.89
CA THR A 213 -1.33 7.29 -6.76
C THR A 213 -1.26 8.04 -8.08
N HIS A 214 -1.10 7.33 -9.20
CA HIS A 214 -1.09 7.95 -10.52
C HIS A 214 -2.48 8.47 -10.94
N GLN A 215 -3.57 7.79 -10.53
CA GLN A 215 -4.93 8.29 -10.75
C GLN A 215 -5.19 9.57 -9.95
N LEU A 216 -4.87 9.58 -8.65
CA LEU A 216 -4.96 10.77 -7.80
C LEU A 216 -4.18 11.94 -8.39
N TRP A 217 -2.93 11.71 -8.80
CA TRP A 217 -2.10 12.74 -9.44
C TRP A 217 -2.78 13.36 -10.67
N ARG A 218 -3.33 12.53 -11.57
CA ARG A 218 -4.02 13.02 -12.78
C ARG A 218 -5.22 13.90 -12.43
N HIS A 219 -6.02 13.50 -11.44
CA HIS A 219 -7.16 14.30 -11.00
C HIS A 219 -6.76 15.61 -10.33
N LEU A 220 -5.69 15.60 -9.52
CA LEU A 220 -5.14 16.81 -8.90
C LEU A 220 -4.68 17.82 -9.97
N VAL A 221 -3.90 17.36 -10.96
CA VAL A 221 -3.47 18.20 -12.09
C VAL A 221 -4.66 18.71 -12.92
N ALA A 222 -5.71 17.90 -13.07
CA ALA A 222 -6.92 18.27 -13.82
C ALA A 222 -7.80 19.31 -13.11
N GLY A 223 -7.56 19.59 -11.83
CA GLY A 223 -8.31 20.63 -11.12
C GLY A 223 -9.29 20.14 -10.07
N GLU A 224 -9.36 18.83 -9.80
CA GLU A 224 -10.38 18.26 -8.93
C GLU A 224 -10.20 18.69 -7.48
N LYS A 225 -11.29 19.18 -6.86
CA LYS A 225 -11.27 19.70 -5.49
C LYS A 225 -11.37 18.63 -4.41
N LEU A 226 -12.07 17.52 -4.67
CA LEU A 226 -12.27 16.45 -3.70
C LEU A 226 -12.02 15.09 -4.33
N LEU A 227 -11.07 14.37 -3.78
CA LEU A 227 -10.73 13.00 -4.16
C LEU A 227 -10.94 12.08 -2.96
N VAL A 228 -11.61 10.96 -3.18
CA VAL A 228 -11.78 9.92 -2.17
C VAL A 228 -11.01 8.69 -2.59
N LEU A 229 -10.05 8.30 -1.77
CA LEU A 229 -9.32 7.06 -1.89
C LEU A 229 -10.00 6.00 -1.03
N GLU A 230 -10.77 5.11 -1.65
CA GLU A 230 -11.50 4.05 -0.96
C GLU A 230 -10.86 2.67 -1.17
N GLY A 231 -11.04 1.77 -0.21
CA GLY A 231 -10.56 0.39 -0.30
C GLY A 231 -10.71 -0.34 1.03
N PRO A 232 -10.53 -1.67 1.07
CA PRO A 232 -10.60 -2.42 2.32
C PRO A 232 -9.53 -1.96 3.32
N PRO A 233 -9.71 -2.26 4.62
CA PRO A 233 -8.66 -2.10 5.62
C PRO A 233 -7.37 -2.78 5.13
N LEU A 234 -6.22 -2.17 5.43
CA LEU A 234 -4.89 -2.70 5.07
C LEU A 234 -4.54 -2.82 3.57
N ALA A 235 -5.43 -2.38 2.66
CA ALA A 235 -5.17 -2.35 1.21
C ALA A 235 -4.07 -1.37 0.75
N GLY A 236 -3.44 -0.65 1.69
CA GLY A 236 -2.34 0.27 1.42
C GLY A 236 -2.76 1.72 1.12
N LYS A 237 -3.95 2.16 1.56
CA LYS A 237 -4.42 3.55 1.42
C LYS A 237 -3.41 4.59 1.95
N SER A 238 -2.94 4.42 3.18
CA SER A 238 -1.91 5.28 3.76
C SER A 238 -0.61 5.30 2.94
N ASN A 239 -0.22 4.17 2.35
CA ASN A 239 0.95 4.10 1.47
C ASN A 239 0.74 4.87 0.16
N VAL A 240 -0.47 4.88 -0.40
CA VAL A 240 -0.81 5.72 -1.56
C VAL A 240 -0.66 7.20 -1.21
N LEU A 241 -1.12 7.63 -0.02
CA LEU A 241 -0.97 9.01 0.44
C LEU A 241 0.50 9.38 0.71
N ARG A 242 1.28 8.47 1.30
CA ARG A 242 2.74 8.62 1.45
C ARG A 242 3.44 8.75 0.10
N GLU A 243 3.07 7.91 -0.88
CA GLU A 243 3.60 7.98 -2.24
C GLU A 243 3.23 9.30 -2.93
N LEU A 244 2.02 9.81 -2.70
CA LEU A 244 1.60 11.12 -3.18
C LEU A 244 2.48 12.24 -2.59
N CYS A 245 2.78 12.20 -1.29
CA CYS A 245 3.69 13.16 -0.64
C CYS A 245 5.11 13.09 -1.24
N ALA A 246 5.65 11.89 -1.43
CA ALA A 246 6.97 11.70 -2.06
C ALA A 246 7.01 12.23 -3.50
N ARG A 247 5.90 12.12 -4.25
CA ARG A 247 5.79 12.68 -5.61
C ARG A 247 5.69 14.20 -5.60
N THR A 248 4.99 14.80 -4.64
CA THR A 248 4.85 16.27 -4.56
C THR A 248 6.08 16.97 -3.99
N GLU A 249 6.98 16.25 -3.32
CA GLU A 249 8.28 16.79 -2.88
C GLU A 249 9.08 17.40 -4.04
N ARG A 250 9.03 16.76 -5.22
CA ARG A 250 9.73 17.20 -6.44
C ARG A 250 8.91 18.10 -7.35
N SER A 251 7.67 18.41 -6.99
CA SER A 251 6.79 19.25 -7.80
C SER A 251 7.04 20.73 -7.52
N GLU A 252 6.94 21.59 -8.53
CA GLU A 252 6.97 23.04 -8.32
C GLU A 252 5.56 23.63 -8.20
N THR A 253 4.53 22.84 -8.51
CA THR A 253 3.13 23.30 -8.57
C THR A 253 2.22 22.64 -7.54
N LEU A 254 2.64 21.54 -6.92
CA LEU A 254 1.86 20.80 -5.93
C LEU A 254 2.67 20.60 -4.64
N ALA A 255 2.02 20.80 -3.51
CA ALA A 255 2.51 20.38 -2.21
C ALA A 255 1.40 19.66 -1.43
N THR A 256 1.74 18.50 -0.86
CA THR A 256 0.79 17.71 -0.07
C THR A 256 1.09 17.87 1.40
N LEU A 257 0.06 18.19 2.18
CA LEU A 257 0.07 18.13 3.62
C LEU A 257 -0.57 16.82 4.07
N TYR A 258 0.21 15.93 4.66
CA TYR A 258 -0.27 14.69 5.25
C TYR A 258 -0.89 14.96 6.62
N VAL A 259 -2.12 14.49 6.84
CA VAL A 259 -2.88 14.73 8.07
C VAL A 259 -3.49 13.42 8.54
N GLU A 260 -3.19 13.01 9.78
CA GLU A 260 -3.83 11.86 10.42
C GLU A 260 -5.23 12.26 10.93
N ALA A 261 -6.28 11.73 10.31
CA ALA A 261 -7.65 11.94 10.78
C ALA A 261 -8.01 10.96 11.92
N GLY A 262 -9.09 11.25 12.65
CA GLY A 262 -9.61 10.34 13.68
C GLY A 262 -8.92 10.42 15.05
N VAL A 263 -7.98 11.35 15.25
CA VAL A 263 -7.23 11.53 16.53
C VAL A 263 -7.99 12.34 17.60
N GLY A 264 -9.25 12.69 17.35
CA GLY A 264 -10.09 13.50 18.24
C GLY A 264 -9.78 15.01 18.11
N GLY A 265 -10.61 15.74 17.38
CA GLY A 265 -10.47 17.20 17.22
C GLY A 265 -11.19 17.82 16.02
N GLY A 266 -11.55 17.03 15.00
CA GLY A 266 -11.99 17.55 13.70
C GLY A 266 -10.79 17.81 12.77
N ALA A 267 -11.01 17.72 11.45
CA ALA A 267 -10.03 17.94 10.41
C ALA A 267 -9.26 19.27 10.52
N LEU A 268 -9.92 20.36 10.87
CA LEU A 268 -9.31 21.69 11.04
C LEU A 268 -8.47 21.79 12.31
N GLN A 269 -8.87 21.14 13.39
CA GLN A 269 -8.07 21.07 14.61
C GLN A 269 -6.80 20.26 14.36
N THR A 270 -6.91 19.09 13.73
CA THR A 270 -5.74 18.27 13.38
C THR A 270 -4.77 19.04 12.47
N LEU A 271 -5.31 19.79 11.50
CA LEU A 271 -4.50 20.68 10.67
C LEU A 271 -3.79 21.75 11.52
N ALA A 272 -4.52 22.43 12.41
CA ALA A 272 -3.96 23.45 13.27
C ALA A 272 -2.87 22.88 14.19
N ASP A 273 -3.03 21.66 14.71
CA ASP A 273 -2.04 20.97 15.53
C ASP A 273 -0.80 20.55 14.73
N ALA A 274 -0.99 20.04 13.51
CA ALA A 274 0.12 19.69 12.61
C ALA A 274 0.97 20.91 12.27
N ILE A 275 0.32 22.03 11.95
CA ILE A 275 1.00 23.31 11.73
C ILE A 275 1.65 23.80 13.04
N SER A 276 0.94 23.77 14.16
CA SER A 276 1.45 24.29 15.44
C SER A 276 2.72 23.58 15.91
N ARG A 277 2.75 22.24 15.79
CA ARG A 277 3.89 21.39 16.17
C ARG A 277 5.15 21.77 15.40
N SER A 278 5.05 21.94 14.08
CA SER A 278 6.21 22.26 13.23
C SER A 278 6.63 23.74 13.37
N LEU A 279 5.66 24.64 13.51
CA LEU A 279 5.90 26.09 13.57
C LEU A 279 6.30 26.61 14.96
N SER A 280 6.17 25.80 16.02
CA SER A 280 6.29 26.28 17.42
C SER A 280 5.41 27.52 17.69
N TRP A 281 4.29 27.61 16.97
CA TRP A 281 3.32 28.69 16.97
C TRP A 281 1.96 28.09 17.30
N PRO A 282 1.26 28.52 18.36
CA PRO A 282 -0.10 28.04 18.61
C PRO A 282 -1.03 28.58 17.51
N VAL A 283 -1.60 27.66 16.72
CA VAL A 283 -2.59 27.92 15.68
C VAL A 283 -3.93 27.40 16.14
N SER A 284 -4.94 28.25 16.10
CA SER A 284 -6.33 27.85 16.31
C SER A 284 -6.95 27.29 15.01
N PRO A 285 -8.01 26.47 15.08
CA PRO A 285 -8.73 25.98 13.90
C PRO A 285 -9.20 27.11 12.96
N GLN A 286 -9.59 28.26 13.52
CA GLN A 286 -10.01 29.42 12.74
C GLN A 286 -8.83 30.06 11.98
N GLU A 287 -7.67 30.21 12.62
CA GLU A 287 -6.47 30.73 11.96
C GLU A 287 -5.99 29.81 10.84
N ALA A 288 -6.05 28.49 11.06
CA ALA A 288 -5.76 27.50 10.01
C ALA A 288 -6.72 27.63 8.83
N ARG A 289 -8.02 27.79 9.10
CA ARG A 289 -9.05 28.01 8.07
C ARG A 289 -8.79 29.28 7.26
N ASP A 290 -8.49 30.40 7.93
CA ASP A 290 -8.24 31.67 7.27
C ASP A 290 -6.96 31.64 6.43
N TRP A 291 -5.94 30.92 6.90
CA TRP A 291 -4.72 30.63 6.13
C TRP A 291 -5.03 29.81 4.87
N LEU A 292 -5.81 28.74 4.98
CA LEU A 292 -6.22 27.93 3.85
C LEU A 292 -7.00 28.73 2.79
N ILE A 293 -7.88 29.65 3.22
CA ILE A 293 -8.58 30.54 2.28
C ILE A 293 -7.57 31.34 1.47
N ARG A 294 -6.58 31.98 2.12
CA ARG A 294 -5.54 32.75 1.41
C ARG A 294 -4.76 31.89 0.42
N VAL A 295 -4.23 30.74 0.86
CA VAL A 295 -3.45 29.83 0.01
C VAL A 295 -4.28 29.26 -1.15
N SER A 296 -5.58 29.03 -0.95
CA SER A 296 -6.47 28.49 -1.97
C SER A 296 -6.69 29.40 -3.18
N HIS A 297 -6.29 30.68 -3.09
CA HIS A 297 -6.38 31.68 -4.15
C HIS A 297 -5.05 31.97 -4.86
N HIS A 298 -3.97 31.26 -4.53
CA HIS A 298 -2.70 31.42 -5.22
C HIS A 298 -2.75 30.84 -6.64
N ASP A 299 -2.25 31.58 -7.62
CA ASP A 299 -2.14 31.12 -9.00
C ASP A 299 -0.91 30.23 -9.20
N GLY A 300 -1.00 29.25 -10.12
CA GLY A 300 0.13 28.41 -10.53
C GLY A 300 0.56 27.32 -9.54
N VAL A 301 0.15 27.40 -8.27
CA VAL A 301 0.44 26.41 -7.22
C VAL A 301 -0.82 25.88 -6.58
N ARG A 302 -0.74 24.70 -5.96
CA ARG A 302 -1.86 24.06 -5.28
C ARG A 302 -1.44 23.32 -4.03
N LEU A 303 -2.20 23.54 -2.96
CA LEU A 303 -2.12 22.79 -1.71
C LEU A 303 -3.07 21.59 -1.78
N VAL A 304 -2.56 20.43 -1.42
CA VAL A 304 -3.33 19.18 -1.30
C VAL A 304 -3.37 18.77 0.16
N LEU A 305 -4.55 18.73 0.78
CA LEU A 305 -4.74 18.19 2.11
C LEU A 305 -5.04 16.69 2.02
N ALA A 306 -4.14 15.85 2.49
CA ALA A 306 -4.27 14.39 2.46
C ALA A 306 -4.65 13.86 3.84
N PHE A 307 -5.95 13.63 4.07
CA PHE A 307 -6.48 13.08 5.30
C PHE A 307 -6.44 11.55 5.27
N ASP A 308 -5.71 10.93 6.20
CA ASP A 308 -5.63 9.47 6.34
C ASP A 308 -6.47 8.97 7.52
N GLY A 309 -7.24 7.90 7.33
CA GLY A 309 -7.96 7.23 8.42
C GLY A 309 -9.28 7.88 8.86
N LEU A 310 -10.02 8.53 7.95
CA LEU A 310 -11.34 9.09 8.30
C LEU A 310 -12.35 7.98 8.59
N GLY A 311 -12.91 7.95 9.81
CA GLY A 311 -13.97 7.02 10.22
C GLY A 311 -15.38 7.60 10.06
N ALA A 312 -16.39 6.73 9.93
CA ALA A 312 -17.80 7.14 9.77
C ALA A 312 -18.36 7.87 10.99
N VAL A 313 -17.80 7.60 12.17
CA VAL A 313 -18.23 8.19 13.47
C VAL A 313 -17.76 9.62 13.67
N ASP A 314 -16.84 10.12 12.85
CA ASP A 314 -16.28 11.46 12.97
C ASP A 314 -17.13 12.50 12.22
N ALA A 315 -18.33 12.75 12.74
CA ALA A 315 -19.28 13.69 12.15
C ALA A 315 -18.74 15.13 12.07
N ALA A 316 -17.80 15.51 12.96
CA ALA A 316 -17.14 16.81 12.93
C ALA A 316 -16.22 16.91 11.71
N SER A 317 -15.31 15.96 11.52
CA SER A 317 -14.42 15.93 10.37
C SER A 317 -15.19 15.85 9.05
N VAL A 318 -16.28 15.07 8.98
CA VAL A 318 -17.12 15.02 7.77
C VAL A 318 -17.67 16.41 7.40
N ARG A 319 -18.21 17.16 8.38
CA ARG A 319 -18.72 18.52 8.13
C ARG A 319 -17.62 19.50 7.74
N GLU A 320 -16.45 19.39 8.35
CA GLU A 320 -15.32 20.26 8.02
C GLU A 320 -14.77 19.97 6.62
N LEU A 321 -14.74 18.71 6.19
CA LEU A 321 -14.40 18.34 4.81
C LEU A 321 -15.43 18.89 3.80
N GLU A 322 -16.71 18.95 4.17
CA GLU A 322 -17.74 19.61 3.35
C GLU A 322 -17.51 21.12 3.21
N ASP A 323 -17.02 21.78 4.26
CA ASP A 323 -16.62 23.19 4.24
C ASP A 323 -15.36 23.42 3.40
N LEU A 324 -14.29 22.63 3.61
CA LEU A 324 -13.01 22.71 2.88
C LEU A 324 -13.19 22.55 1.36
N THR A 325 -14.23 21.84 0.94
CA THR A 325 -14.55 21.60 -0.48
C THR A 325 -15.64 22.52 -1.02
N SER A 326 -16.09 23.50 -0.23
CA SER A 326 -17.13 24.46 -0.61
C SER A 326 -16.60 25.56 -1.55
N SER A 327 -17.49 26.49 -1.92
CA SER A 327 -17.13 27.68 -2.69
C SER A 327 -16.38 28.73 -1.86
N ALA A 328 -16.25 28.54 -0.54
CA ALA A 328 -15.47 29.46 0.31
C ALA A 328 -13.97 29.41 0.02
N PHE A 329 -13.49 28.32 -0.59
CA PHE A 329 -12.09 28.11 -0.96
C PHE A 329 -11.90 28.21 -2.47
N GLY A 330 -10.79 28.81 -2.89
CA GLY A 330 -10.38 28.94 -4.28
C GLY A 330 -10.00 27.60 -4.96
N PRO A 331 -9.63 27.64 -6.25
CA PRO A 331 -9.34 26.44 -7.05
C PRO A 331 -7.99 25.78 -6.73
N SER A 332 -7.15 26.43 -5.93
CA SER A 332 -5.80 25.96 -5.59
C SER A 332 -5.74 25.18 -4.28
N LEU A 333 -6.90 24.78 -3.74
CA LEU A 333 -7.02 23.83 -2.65
C LEU A 333 -7.72 22.56 -3.14
N SER A 334 -7.07 21.41 -2.94
CA SER A 334 -7.64 20.09 -3.16
C SER A 334 -7.59 19.29 -1.87
N VAL A 335 -8.59 18.43 -1.66
CA VAL A 335 -8.69 17.53 -0.52
C VAL A 335 -8.67 16.09 -1.04
N VAL A 336 -7.77 15.28 -0.48
CA VAL A 336 -7.72 13.82 -0.68
C VAL A 336 -8.05 13.17 0.65
N VAL A 337 -9.04 12.29 0.68
CA VAL A 337 -9.44 11.59 1.90
C VAL A 337 -9.34 10.10 1.68
N ALA A 338 -8.59 9.40 2.53
CA ALA A 338 -8.59 7.95 2.58
C ALA A 338 -9.65 7.45 3.58
N MET A 339 -10.50 6.53 3.12
CA MET A 339 -11.55 5.92 3.94
C MET A 339 -11.79 4.47 3.53
N ASP A 340 -12.35 3.66 4.43
CA ASP A 340 -12.80 2.32 4.07
C ASP A 340 -14.05 2.38 3.18
N ASP A 341 -14.27 1.37 2.32
CA ASP A 341 -15.36 1.39 1.35
C ASP A 341 -16.75 1.37 2.00
N ALA A 342 -16.90 0.70 3.16
CA ALA A 342 -18.13 0.77 3.96
C ALA A 342 -18.39 2.18 4.51
N VAL A 343 -17.33 2.87 4.95
CA VAL A 343 -17.39 4.25 5.45
C VAL A 343 -17.74 5.21 4.31
N ALA A 344 -17.11 5.06 3.14
CA ALA A 344 -17.39 5.85 1.95
C ALA A 344 -18.87 5.78 1.54
N GLN A 345 -19.43 4.56 1.49
CA GLN A 345 -20.85 4.37 1.15
C GLN A 345 -21.81 5.08 2.11
N SER A 346 -21.46 5.11 3.40
CA SER A 346 -22.24 5.83 4.41
C SER A 346 -22.14 7.35 4.21
N VAL A 347 -20.90 7.86 4.10
CA VAL A 347 -20.60 9.29 4.00
C VAL A 347 -21.10 9.92 2.69
N PHE A 348 -21.20 9.15 1.60
CA PHE A 348 -21.73 9.63 0.32
C PHE A 348 -23.24 9.83 0.31
N LYS A 349 -23.96 9.28 1.29
CA LYS A 349 -25.41 9.48 1.44
C LYS A 349 -25.69 10.57 2.46
N ALA A 350 -26.68 11.41 2.17
CA ALA A 350 -27.19 12.35 3.15
C ALA A 350 -27.91 11.59 4.30
N PRO A 351 -28.11 12.20 5.48
CA PRO A 351 -28.79 11.56 6.62
C PRO A 351 -30.21 11.05 6.31
N ASN A 352 -30.85 11.55 5.25
CA ASN A 352 -32.15 11.07 4.79
C ASN A 352 -32.08 9.75 3.99
N HIS A 353 -30.88 9.24 3.67
CA HIS A 353 -30.58 8.08 2.85
C HIS A 353 -31.18 8.06 1.43
N ARG A 354 -31.72 9.20 0.95
CA ARG A 354 -32.39 9.32 -0.37
C ARG A 354 -31.57 10.11 -1.38
N SER A 355 -30.70 11.00 -0.91
CA SER A 355 -29.89 11.88 -1.75
C SER A 355 -28.41 11.73 -1.43
N LEU A 356 -27.55 12.04 -2.40
CA LEU A 356 -26.11 12.16 -2.16
C LEU A 356 -25.83 13.30 -1.18
N SER A 357 -24.85 13.11 -0.30
CA SER A 357 -24.28 14.17 0.53
C SER A 357 -23.48 15.17 -0.33
N PRO A 358 -23.13 16.35 0.19
CA PRO A 358 -22.18 17.25 -0.45
C PRO A 358 -20.88 16.56 -0.88
N LEU A 359 -20.29 15.69 -0.05
CA LEU A 359 -19.10 14.91 -0.41
C LEU A 359 -19.38 13.93 -1.56
N GLY A 360 -20.52 13.21 -1.50
CA GLY A 360 -20.93 12.28 -2.54
C GLY A 360 -21.16 12.95 -3.91
N ARG A 361 -21.61 14.22 -3.93
CA ARG A 361 -21.82 14.96 -5.19
C ARG A 361 -20.53 15.55 -5.79
N ARG A 362 -19.57 15.93 -4.94
CA ARG A 362 -18.37 16.68 -5.34
C ARG A 362 -17.14 15.79 -5.57
N SER A 363 -17.14 14.56 -5.06
CA SER A 363 -15.95 13.70 -5.06
C SER A 363 -15.71 13.01 -6.41
N LYS A 364 -14.43 12.78 -6.71
CA LYS A 364 -13.99 11.70 -7.60
C LYS A 364 -13.44 10.56 -6.76
N VAL A 365 -13.92 9.36 -7.02
CA VAL A 365 -13.54 8.15 -6.27
C VAL A 365 -12.41 7.43 -7.00
N VAL A 366 -11.37 7.09 -6.25
CA VAL A 366 -10.25 6.25 -6.67
C VAL A 366 -10.22 5.04 -5.75
N SER A 367 -10.39 3.84 -6.30
CA SER A 367 -10.39 2.60 -5.51
C SER A 367 -9.00 1.97 -5.44
N VAL A 368 -8.64 1.43 -4.29
CA VAL A 368 -7.41 0.66 -4.07
C VAL A 368 -7.75 -0.71 -3.45
N GLY A 369 -7.10 -1.77 -3.94
CA GLY A 369 -7.29 -3.15 -3.48
C GLY A 369 -5.97 -3.92 -3.49
N HIS A 370 -6.01 -5.20 -3.84
CA HIS A 370 -4.81 -6.02 -4.03
C HIS A 370 -3.87 -5.44 -5.09
N LEU A 371 -2.58 -5.81 -5.02
CA LEU A 371 -1.58 -5.43 -6.01
C LEU A 371 -1.86 -6.10 -7.36
N ARG A 372 -1.97 -5.29 -8.41
CA ARG A 372 -2.01 -5.75 -9.81
C ARG A 372 -0.65 -6.33 -10.20
N ASP A 373 -0.57 -7.08 -11.30
CA ASP A 373 0.70 -7.69 -11.76
C ASP A 373 1.86 -6.71 -11.91
N THR A 374 1.58 -5.54 -12.47
CA THR A 374 2.59 -4.50 -12.63
C THR A 374 3.05 -3.93 -11.29
N GLU A 375 2.12 -3.71 -10.35
CA GLU A 375 2.44 -3.24 -8.99
C GLU A 375 3.22 -4.31 -8.19
N PHE A 376 2.82 -5.58 -8.32
CA PHE A 376 3.48 -6.70 -7.64
C PHE A 376 4.90 -6.92 -8.17
N LYS A 377 5.11 -6.83 -9.48
CA LYS A 377 6.45 -6.90 -10.09
C LYS A 377 7.38 -5.80 -9.55
N LEU A 378 6.88 -4.58 -9.39
CA LEU A 378 7.64 -3.48 -8.78
C LEU A 378 7.93 -3.74 -7.31
N ALA A 379 6.96 -4.25 -6.55
CA ALA A 379 7.15 -4.63 -5.15
C ALA A 379 8.23 -5.71 -4.98
N ARG A 380 8.27 -6.71 -5.88
CA ARG A 380 9.34 -7.72 -5.92
C ARG A 380 10.72 -7.11 -6.16
N SER A 381 10.83 -6.16 -7.07
CA SER A 381 12.09 -5.43 -7.31
C SER A 381 12.58 -4.70 -6.05
N LEU A 382 11.66 -4.03 -5.33
CA LEU A 382 11.97 -3.36 -4.06
C LEU A 382 12.38 -4.33 -2.94
N LEU A 383 11.77 -5.51 -2.86
CA LEU A 383 12.21 -6.57 -1.96
C LEU A 383 13.62 -7.05 -2.33
N GLY A 384 13.92 -7.21 -3.62
CA GLY A 384 15.25 -7.58 -4.12
C GLY A 384 16.33 -6.58 -3.72
N GLN A 385 16.05 -5.27 -3.74
CA GLN A 385 16.95 -4.23 -3.22
C GLN A 385 17.26 -4.39 -1.73
N ARG A 386 16.39 -5.10 -1.00
CA ARG A 386 16.56 -5.45 0.42
C ARG A 386 17.16 -6.84 0.64
N ARG A 387 17.64 -7.48 -0.44
CA ARG A 387 18.15 -8.86 -0.46
C ARG A 387 17.09 -9.89 -0.05
N LEU A 388 15.83 -9.61 -0.37
CA LEU A 388 14.68 -10.49 -0.13
C LEU A 388 14.10 -10.93 -1.48
N TYR A 389 14.11 -12.23 -1.78
CA TYR A 389 13.70 -12.75 -3.09
C TYR A 389 12.60 -13.80 -2.93
N LEU A 390 11.42 -13.53 -3.48
CA LEU A 390 10.35 -14.52 -3.58
C LEU A 390 10.73 -15.60 -4.62
N MET A 391 10.60 -16.86 -4.23
CA MET A 391 10.78 -18.02 -5.13
C MET A 391 9.83 -17.97 -6.34
N THR A 392 10.23 -18.62 -7.44
CA THR A 392 9.38 -18.83 -8.61
C THR A 392 8.08 -19.54 -8.21
N GLY A 393 6.96 -19.05 -8.73
CA GLY A 393 5.61 -19.46 -8.33
C GLY A 393 4.88 -18.46 -7.43
N ALA A 394 5.60 -17.53 -6.80
CA ALA A 394 5.01 -16.50 -5.94
C ALA A 394 4.01 -15.57 -6.66
N ASP A 395 4.11 -15.40 -7.98
CA ASP A 395 3.18 -14.60 -8.78
C ASP A 395 1.75 -15.17 -8.78
N MET A 396 1.62 -16.46 -8.50
CA MET A 396 0.34 -17.18 -8.41
C MET A 396 -0.25 -17.15 -7.01
N ALA A 397 0.49 -16.67 -6.00
CA ALA A 397 0.04 -16.62 -4.60
C ALA A 397 -0.70 -15.30 -4.32
N PRO A 398 -2.04 -15.34 -4.12
CA PRO A 398 -2.82 -14.12 -3.88
C PRO A 398 -2.46 -13.46 -2.55
N GLU A 399 -1.99 -14.21 -1.56
CA GLU A 399 -1.58 -13.65 -0.25
C GLU A 399 -0.46 -12.60 -0.38
N TYR A 400 0.41 -12.71 -1.40
CA TYR A 400 1.46 -11.72 -1.65
C TYR A 400 0.97 -10.48 -2.39
N ARG A 401 -0.26 -10.49 -2.88
CA ARG A 401 -0.90 -9.31 -3.45
C ARG A 401 -1.44 -8.38 -2.38
N GLU A 402 -1.46 -8.82 -1.12
CA GLU A 402 -1.77 -7.99 0.04
C GLU A 402 -0.60 -7.08 0.42
N PRO A 403 -0.75 -5.75 0.32
CA PRO A 403 0.35 -4.83 0.64
C PRO A 403 0.85 -4.98 2.08
N TRP A 404 -0.04 -5.26 3.02
CA TRP A 404 0.31 -5.41 4.43
C TRP A 404 1.13 -6.68 4.70
N VAL A 405 0.87 -7.77 3.96
CA VAL A 405 1.65 -9.02 4.02
C VAL A 405 3.07 -8.78 3.54
N LEU A 406 3.23 -8.14 2.37
CA LEU A 406 4.57 -7.79 1.86
C LEU A 406 5.33 -6.87 2.80
N ARG A 407 4.64 -5.93 3.45
CA ARG A 407 5.25 -5.06 4.46
C ARG A 407 5.74 -5.87 5.67
N ALA A 408 4.92 -6.79 6.18
CA ALA A 408 5.28 -7.63 7.33
C ALA A 408 6.49 -8.54 7.03
N ILE A 409 6.53 -9.10 5.81
CA ILE A 409 7.64 -9.92 5.31
C ILE A 409 8.90 -9.06 5.12
N SER A 410 8.77 -7.88 4.50
CA SER A 410 9.89 -6.94 4.32
C SER A 410 10.52 -6.55 5.66
N GLY A 411 9.70 -6.21 6.66
CA GLY A 411 10.18 -5.86 8.00
C GLY A 411 10.88 -7.02 8.70
N SER A 412 10.27 -8.22 8.71
CA SER A 412 10.83 -9.39 9.37
C SER A 412 12.12 -9.89 8.67
N GLY A 413 12.14 -9.90 7.34
CA GLY A 413 13.30 -10.29 6.55
C GLY A 413 14.46 -9.30 6.68
N HIS A 414 14.18 -8.00 6.71
CA HIS A 414 15.19 -6.98 6.95
C HIS A 414 15.83 -7.14 8.34
N ALA A 415 15.03 -7.41 9.37
CA ALA A 415 15.53 -7.69 10.72
C ALA A 415 16.44 -8.93 10.74
N ALA A 416 16.08 -10.00 10.03
CA ALA A 416 16.87 -11.23 9.95
C ALA A 416 18.21 -11.06 9.21
N LEU A 417 18.29 -10.12 8.26
CA LEU A 417 19.51 -9.81 7.51
C LEU A 417 20.38 -8.72 8.15
N LYS A 418 19.95 -8.13 9.26
CA LYS A 418 20.71 -7.08 9.95
C LYS A 418 22.05 -7.65 10.45
N GLY A 419 23.14 -6.99 10.09
CA GLY A 419 24.50 -7.41 10.44
C GLY A 419 25.02 -8.62 9.65
N LYS A 420 24.28 -9.14 8.66
CA LYS A 420 24.73 -10.19 7.75
C LYS A 420 25.49 -9.59 6.54
N PRO A 421 26.52 -10.27 6.01
CA PRO A 421 27.27 -9.82 4.83
C PRO A 421 26.36 -9.46 3.65
N GLU A 422 26.74 -8.46 2.84
CA GLU A 422 25.94 -8.04 1.67
C GLU A 422 25.71 -9.15 0.65
N THR A 423 26.60 -10.15 0.61
CA THR A 423 26.49 -11.35 -0.23
C THR A 423 25.42 -12.34 0.24
N GLN A 424 24.85 -12.16 1.44
CA GLN A 424 23.75 -12.98 1.95
C GLN A 424 22.40 -12.34 1.66
N ALA A 425 21.47 -13.16 1.18
CA ALA A 425 20.10 -12.81 0.89
C ALA A 425 19.15 -13.87 1.49
N LEU A 426 17.88 -13.51 1.66
CA LEU A 426 16.84 -14.47 2.04
C LEU A 426 16.00 -14.83 0.81
N SER A 427 15.89 -16.13 0.56
CA SER A 427 14.83 -16.63 -0.29
C SER A 427 13.57 -16.85 0.52
N LEU A 428 12.48 -16.25 0.05
CA LEU A 428 11.17 -16.30 0.66
C LEU A 428 10.32 -17.32 -0.09
N PRO A 429 9.49 -18.11 0.61
CA PRO A 429 8.71 -19.19 0.01
C PRO A 429 7.77 -18.63 -1.06
N SER A 430 7.41 -19.45 -2.04
CA SER A 430 6.44 -19.08 -3.06
C SER A 430 5.00 -19.03 -2.55
N LEU A 431 4.72 -19.63 -1.39
CA LEU A 431 3.41 -19.70 -0.74
C LEU A 431 3.53 -19.51 0.77
N LEU A 432 2.51 -18.93 1.39
CA LEU A 432 2.47 -18.78 2.85
C LEU A 432 1.74 -19.93 3.56
N GLY A 433 0.56 -20.33 3.07
CA GLY A 433 -0.26 -21.33 3.75
C GLY A 433 -0.47 -20.97 5.24
N PRO A 434 -0.26 -21.91 6.19
CA PRO A 434 -0.35 -21.62 7.63
C PRO A 434 0.53 -20.46 8.12
N ARG A 435 1.66 -20.15 7.44
CA ARG A 435 2.52 -19.00 7.79
C ARG A 435 1.79 -17.66 7.64
N LEU A 436 0.75 -17.58 6.79
CA LEU A 436 -0.12 -16.40 6.72
C LEU A 436 -0.82 -16.16 8.06
N LEU A 437 -1.39 -17.21 8.66
CA LEU A 437 -2.13 -17.10 9.91
C LEU A 437 -1.20 -16.76 11.09
N GLU A 438 0.06 -17.18 11.04
CA GLU A 438 1.08 -16.73 11.98
C GLU A 438 1.33 -15.21 11.88
N LEU A 439 1.47 -14.67 10.66
CA LEU A 439 1.63 -13.23 10.44
C LEU A 439 0.41 -12.43 10.94
N VAL A 440 -0.80 -12.93 10.66
CA VAL A 440 -2.06 -12.35 11.14
C VAL A 440 -2.08 -12.33 12.68
N ARG A 441 -1.81 -13.47 13.32
CA ARG A 441 -1.84 -13.58 14.79
C ARG A 441 -0.82 -12.67 15.45
N LYS A 442 0.38 -12.54 14.86
CA LYS A 442 1.41 -11.61 15.34
C LYS A 442 0.95 -10.15 15.22
N ARG A 443 0.33 -9.79 14.09
CA ARG A 443 -0.17 -8.43 13.83
C ARG A 443 -1.25 -8.01 14.83
N PHE A 444 -2.22 -8.88 15.09
CA PHE A 444 -3.40 -8.58 15.92
C PHE A 444 -3.28 -9.13 17.36
N ALA A 445 -2.07 -9.46 17.82
CA ALA A 445 -1.85 -10.14 19.10
C ALA A 445 -2.45 -9.39 20.29
N HIS A 446 -2.44 -8.06 20.24
CA HIS A 446 -2.88 -7.16 21.31
C HIS A 446 -4.30 -6.62 21.12
N ASP A 447 -4.96 -6.90 19.98
CA ASP A 447 -6.31 -6.42 19.67
C ASP A 447 -7.38 -7.39 20.17
N HIS A 448 -7.43 -7.63 21.49
CA HIS A 448 -8.26 -8.67 22.10
C HIS A 448 -9.76 -8.54 21.75
N GLU A 449 -10.32 -7.34 21.81
CA GLU A 449 -11.74 -7.11 21.47
C GLU A 449 -12.03 -7.32 19.98
N LEU A 450 -11.15 -6.83 19.10
CA LEU A 450 -11.29 -7.08 17.65
C LEU A 450 -11.27 -8.58 17.35
N ARG A 451 -10.35 -9.31 17.98
CA ARG A 451 -10.27 -10.77 17.84
C ARG A 451 -11.49 -11.48 18.40
N ARG A 452 -12.07 -11.02 19.52
CA ARG A 452 -13.33 -11.53 20.06
C ARG A 452 -14.48 -11.35 19.06
N MET A 453 -14.61 -10.16 18.47
CA MET A 453 -15.65 -9.89 17.47
C MET A 453 -15.44 -10.71 16.18
N PHE A 454 -14.20 -10.84 15.70
CA PHE A 454 -13.87 -11.71 14.57
C PHE A 454 -14.07 -13.19 14.88
N ARG A 455 -13.92 -13.60 16.15
CA ARG A 455 -14.30 -14.95 16.58
C ARG A 455 -15.80 -15.19 16.47
N GLY A 456 -16.62 -14.18 16.78
CA GLY A 456 -18.07 -14.20 16.53
C GLY A 456 -18.37 -14.38 15.04
N LEU A 457 -17.78 -13.54 14.18
CA LEU A 457 -17.90 -13.67 12.71
C LEU A 457 -17.49 -15.06 12.21
N ALA A 458 -16.39 -15.61 12.72
CA ALA A 458 -15.88 -16.93 12.35
C ALA A 458 -16.86 -18.05 12.69
N ARG A 459 -17.45 -18.03 13.90
CA ARG A 459 -18.47 -19.01 14.30
C ARG A 459 -19.72 -18.90 13.45
N SER A 460 -20.19 -17.68 13.19
CA SER A 460 -21.32 -17.44 12.29
C SER A 460 -21.04 -17.91 10.88
N MET A 461 -19.84 -17.68 10.33
CA MET A 461 -19.44 -18.20 9.01
C MET A 461 -19.45 -19.72 8.98
N ILE A 462 -18.89 -20.39 9.99
CA ILE A 462 -18.88 -21.86 10.08
C ILE A 462 -20.31 -22.41 10.16
N ALA A 463 -21.18 -21.80 10.96
CA ALA A 463 -22.58 -22.20 11.07
C ALA A 463 -23.35 -21.96 9.76
N ASP A 464 -23.15 -20.79 9.12
CA ASP A 464 -23.76 -20.45 7.84
C ASP A 464 -23.30 -21.44 6.75
N ALA A 465 -22.02 -21.81 6.76
CA ALA A 465 -21.42 -22.79 5.86
C ALA A 465 -21.96 -24.22 6.03
N GLN A 466 -22.61 -24.54 7.15
CA GLN A 466 -23.24 -25.84 7.37
C GLN A 466 -24.69 -25.89 6.87
N ASP A 467 -25.30 -24.75 6.54
CA ASP A 467 -26.66 -24.71 6.01
C ASP A 467 -26.67 -25.18 4.54
N GLN A 468 -27.30 -26.33 4.30
CA GLN A 468 -27.44 -26.90 2.95
C GLN A 468 -28.53 -26.25 2.11
N SER A 469 -29.35 -25.35 2.69
CA SER A 469 -30.38 -24.61 1.96
C SER A 469 -29.86 -23.36 1.23
N ARG A 470 -28.55 -23.07 1.35
CA ARG A 470 -27.92 -21.92 0.70
C ARG A 470 -28.00 -22.05 -0.84
N PRO A 471 -28.35 -20.97 -1.55
CA PRO A 471 -28.24 -20.93 -3.01
C PRO A 471 -26.79 -21.16 -3.47
N PRO A 472 -26.53 -21.85 -4.59
CA PRO A 472 -25.18 -22.11 -5.10
C PRO A 472 -24.33 -20.84 -5.30
N GLU A 473 -24.97 -19.74 -5.70
CA GLU A 473 -24.31 -18.46 -5.93
C GLU A 473 -23.73 -17.89 -4.64
N ILE A 474 -24.46 -18.07 -3.52
CA ILE A 474 -23.96 -17.71 -2.20
C ILE A 474 -22.78 -18.59 -1.83
N VAL A 475 -22.87 -19.91 -2.01
CA VAL A 475 -21.76 -20.82 -1.67
C VAL A 475 -20.45 -20.36 -2.31
N LEU A 476 -20.48 -20.04 -3.61
CA LEU A 476 -19.31 -19.52 -4.33
C LEU A 476 -18.84 -18.16 -3.79
N GLN A 477 -19.76 -17.23 -3.52
CA GLN A 477 -19.42 -15.94 -2.93
C GLN A 477 -18.84 -16.04 -1.51
N GLN A 478 -19.26 -17.02 -0.70
CA GLN A 478 -18.70 -17.24 0.62
C GLN A 478 -17.27 -17.76 0.55
N LEU A 479 -17.00 -18.69 -0.38
CA LEU A 479 -15.67 -19.23 -0.65
C LEU A 479 -14.69 -18.14 -1.12
N GLU A 480 -15.13 -17.26 -2.00
CA GLU A 480 -14.24 -16.30 -2.67
C GLU A 480 -14.14 -14.94 -1.96
N LEU A 481 -15.23 -14.48 -1.33
CA LEU A 481 -15.33 -13.12 -0.79
C LEU A 481 -15.50 -13.09 0.74
N GLY A 482 -15.78 -14.22 1.39
CA GLY A 482 -16.06 -14.24 2.83
C GLY A 482 -17.35 -13.51 3.19
N ILE A 483 -18.40 -13.70 2.38
CA ILE A 483 -19.75 -13.18 2.66
C ILE A 483 -20.45 -14.06 3.71
N ILE A 484 -21.23 -13.45 4.61
CA ILE A 484 -22.06 -14.14 5.61
C ILE A 484 -23.50 -13.64 5.47
N ARG A 485 -24.50 -14.53 5.49
CA ARG A 485 -25.90 -14.10 5.57
C ARG A 485 -26.16 -13.41 6.90
N ARG A 486 -26.81 -12.25 6.88
CA ARG A 486 -26.97 -11.41 8.09
C ARG A 486 -27.72 -12.13 9.21
N ASP A 487 -28.63 -13.05 8.86
CA ASP A 487 -29.36 -13.85 9.83
C ASP A 487 -28.47 -14.83 10.61
N ALA A 488 -27.38 -15.33 10.02
CA ALA A 488 -26.46 -16.25 10.67
C ALA A 488 -25.62 -15.60 11.78
N LEU A 489 -25.53 -14.26 11.78
CA LEU A 489 -24.75 -13.49 12.75
C LEU A 489 -25.44 -13.37 14.12
N LYS A 490 -26.76 -13.57 14.18
CA LYS A 490 -27.58 -13.29 15.37
C LYS A 490 -27.20 -14.13 16.59
N THR A 491 -26.60 -15.30 16.38
CA THR A 491 -26.28 -16.26 17.43
C THR A 491 -24.97 -15.93 18.15
N ASP A 492 -23.94 -15.52 17.40
CA ASP A 492 -22.57 -15.42 17.91
C ASP A 492 -22.02 -13.99 17.94
N LEU A 493 -22.75 -13.00 17.43
CA LEU A 493 -22.32 -11.60 17.38
C LEU A 493 -23.41 -10.66 17.89
N GLU A 494 -23.07 -9.84 18.88
CA GLU A 494 -24.00 -8.85 19.42
C GLU A 494 -24.31 -7.75 18.39
N PRO A 495 -25.53 -7.18 18.38
CA PRO A 495 -25.88 -6.10 17.46
C PRO A 495 -24.95 -4.87 17.54
N ASN A 496 -24.49 -4.54 18.75
CA ASN A 496 -23.55 -3.43 18.97
C ASN A 496 -22.17 -3.74 18.41
N ASP A 497 -21.68 -4.97 18.56
CA ASP A 497 -20.41 -5.42 17.97
C ASP A 497 -20.47 -5.36 16.43
N LEU A 498 -21.58 -5.82 15.83
CA LEU A 498 -21.77 -5.73 14.39
C LEU A 498 -21.79 -4.28 13.90
N GLN A 499 -22.50 -3.39 14.62
CA GLN A 499 -22.52 -1.97 14.26
C GLN A 499 -21.13 -1.35 14.38
N TRP A 500 -20.38 -1.68 15.43
CA TRP A 500 -19.01 -1.22 15.61
C TRP A 500 -18.11 -1.68 14.45
N LEU A 501 -18.20 -2.94 14.03
CA LEU A 501 -17.44 -3.46 12.88
C LEU A 501 -17.79 -2.75 11.56
N ILE A 502 -19.05 -2.36 11.36
CA ILE A 502 -19.50 -1.59 10.19
C ILE A 502 -18.89 -0.18 10.23
N ASP A 503 -19.01 0.49 11.38
CA ASP A 503 -18.57 1.88 11.55
C ASP A 503 -17.06 2.06 11.41
N HIS A 504 -16.29 0.99 11.69
CA HIS A 504 -14.83 0.94 11.57
C HIS A 504 -14.35 0.21 10.30
N GLY A 505 -15.24 -0.09 9.35
CA GLY A 505 -14.87 -0.59 8.02
C GLY A 505 -14.43 -2.06 7.96
N PHE A 506 -14.50 -2.81 9.07
CA PHE A 506 -14.12 -4.23 9.12
C PHE A 506 -15.11 -5.14 8.40
N VAL A 507 -16.37 -4.72 8.30
CA VAL A 507 -17.40 -5.42 7.53
C VAL A 507 -18.26 -4.44 6.73
N ARG A 508 -18.83 -4.91 5.62
CA ARG A 508 -19.69 -4.10 4.76
C ARG A 508 -21.08 -4.75 4.59
N PRO A 509 -22.17 -4.05 4.92
CA PRO A 509 -23.51 -4.53 4.62
C PRO A 509 -23.76 -4.62 3.11
N GLY A 510 -24.50 -5.66 2.70
CA GLY A 510 -24.89 -5.91 1.32
C GLY A 510 -26.31 -6.44 1.22
N MET A 511 -26.78 -6.54 -0.02
CA MET A 511 -28.02 -7.19 -0.38
C MET A 511 -27.73 -8.14 -1.54
N HIS A 512 -28.10 -9.40 -1.38
CA HIS A 512 -28.09 -10.40 -2.42
C HIS A 512 -29.53 -10.63 -2.89
N ASP A 513 -29.74 -10.76 -4.20
CA ASP A 513 -31.09 -10.83 -4.79
C ASP A 513 -31.90 -12.03 -4.28
N ILE A 514 -31.21 -13.15 -4.03
CA ILE A 514 -31.81 -14.40 -3.54
C ILE A 514 -31.73 -14.51 -2.00
N ALA A 515 -30.53 -14.44 -1.42
CA ALA A 515 -30.32 -14.68 0.01
C ALA A 515 -30.62 -13.49 0.93
N GLY A 516 -31.01 -12.33 0.36
CA GLY A 516 -31.36 -11.14 1.13
C GLY A 516 -30.15 -10.45 1.75
N ALA A 517 -30.29 -10.00 3.00
CA ALA A 517 -29.26 -9.18 3.65
C ALA A 517 -27.99 -9.98 3.95
N THR A 518 -26.84 -9.45 3.53
CA THR A 518 -25.53 -10.07 3.70
C THR A 518 -24.53 -9.11 4.36
N ILE A 519 -23.45 -9.68 4.89
CA ILE A 519 -22.29 -8.96 5.41
C ILE A 519 -21.03 -9.49 4.71
N LEU A 520 -20.29 -8.59 4.07
CA LEU A 520 -18.98 -8.88 3.48
C LEU A 520 -17.88 -8.60 4.52
N VAL A 521 -17.04 -9.59 4.85
CA VAL A 521 -15.89 -9.38 5.73
C VAL A 521 -14.73 -8.76 4.96
N ARG A 522 -14.11 -7.70 5.52
CA ARG A 522 -13.06 -6.90 4.84
C ARG A 522 -11.62 -7.22 5.28
N LEU A 523 -11.46 -8.13 6.26
CA LEU A 523 -10.18 -8.71 6.68
C LEU A 523 -10.28 -10.26 6.67
N PRO A 524 -10.32 -10.89 5.48
CA PRO A 524 -10.51 -12.33 5.36
C PRO A 524 -9.43 -13.17 6.05
N GLU A 525 -8.20 -12.66 6.19
CA GLU A 525 -7.09 -13.38 6.82
C GLU A 525 -7.24 -13.42 8.35
N LEU A 526 -7.80 -12.37 8.96
CA LEU A 526 -8.17 -12.37 10.37
C LEU A 526 -9.36 -13.30 10.63
N LEU A 527 -10.35 -13.29 9.73
CA LEU A 527 -11.44 -14.26 9.76
C LEU A 527 -10.90 -15.69 9.70
N ALA A 528 -10.01 -15.99 8.75
CA ALA A 528 -9.38 -17.31 8.60
C ALA A 528 -8.63 -17.75 9.87
N SER A 529 -7.86 -16.84 10.49
CA SER A 529 -7.17 -17.15 11.76
C SER A 529 -8.14 -17.52 12.88
N GLU A 530 -9.24 -16.78 13.02
CA GLU A 530 -10.23 -17.01 14.07
C GLU A 530 -11.15 -18.21 13.76
N MET A 531 -11.42 -18.51 12.48
CA MET A 531 -12.05 -19.77 12.04
C MET A 531 -11.18 -20.98 12.39
N ALA A 532 -9.86 -20.91 12.18
CA ALA A 532 -8.96 -22.02 12.49
C ALA A 532 -9.02 -22.38 13.98
N TYR A 533 -9.00 -21.36 14.84
CA TYR A 533 -9.18 -21.61 16.26
C TYR A 533 -10.58 -22.14 16.63
N ALA A 534 -11.65 -21.68 15.97
CA ALA A 534 -13.02 -22.14 16.23
C ALA A 534 -13.22 -23.60 15.79
N LEU A 535 -12.71 -23.99 14.62
CA LEU A 535 -12.68 -25.39 14.19
C LEU A 535 -11.81 -26.23 15.11
N ALA A 536 -10.69 -25.71 15.60
CA ALA A 536 -9.83 -26.45 16.54
C ALA A 536 -10.53 -26.76 17.87
N ASP A 537 -11.36 -25.85 18.38
CA ASP A 537 -12.19 -26.10 19.56
C ASP A 537 -13.20 -27.24 19.30
N GLU A 538 -13.70 -27.34 18.07
CA GLU A 538 -14.67 -28.35 17.67
C GLU A 538 -14.02 -29.72 17.37
N ILE A 539 -12.83 -29.75 16.76
CA ILE A 539 -12.02 -30.97 16.59
C ILE A 539 -11.81 -31.64 17.94
N VAL A 540 -11.40 -30.88 18.97
CA VAL A 540 -11.14 -31.42 20.32
C VAL A 540 -12.38 -32.10 20.92
N LYS A 541 -13.58 -31.61 20.62
CA LYS A 541 -14.82 -32.25 21.09
C LYS A 541 -15.11 -33.55 20.35
N ARG A 542 -14.95 -33.54 19.02
CA ARG A 542 -15.31 -34.64 18.12
C ARG A 542 -14.32 -35.81 18.11
N LEU A 543 -13.06 -35.57 18.50
CA LEU A 543 -12.04 -36.63 18.55
C LEU A 543 -12.37 -37.79 19.50
N ASN A 544 -13.30 -37.62 20.44
CA ASN A 544 -13.77 -38.68 21.32
C ASN A 544 -14.90 -39.55 20.71
N GLU A 545 -15.38 -39.19 19.53
CA GLU A 545 -16.48 -39.85 18.82
C GLU A 545 -15.92 -40.79 17.75
N ASP A 546 -15.90 -40.37 16.49
CA ASP A 546 -15.42 -41.13 15.34
C ASP A 546 -14.41 -40.28 14.52
N LEU A 547 -13.22 -40.83 14.29
CA LEU A 547 -12.14 -40.17 13.56
C LEU A 547 -12.44 -39.99 12.07
N HIS A 548 -13.13 -40.94 11.43
CA HIS A 548 -13.53 -40.84 10.03
C HIS A 548 -14.64 -39.80 9.85
N GLU A 549 -15.63 -39.79 10.74
CA GLU A 549 -16.65 -38.74 10.71
C GLU A 549 -16.04 -37.36 10.98
N THR A 550 -15.07 -37.27 11.89
CA THR A 550 -14.32 -36.03 12.13
C THR A 550 -13.52 -35.59 10.90
N ALA A 551 -12.88 -36.54 10.20
CA ALA A 551 -12.14 -36.28 8.96
C ALA A 551 -13.06 -35.79 7.83
N ALA A 552 -14.21 -36.45 7.64
CA ALA A 552 -15.23 -36.03 6.67
C ALA A 552 -15.82 -34.66 7.01
N TRP A 553 -16.10 -34.41 8.30
CA TRP A 553 -16.61 -33.13 8.78
C TRP A 553 -15.63 -31.98 8.50
N ILE A 554 -14.34 -32.14 8.85
CA ILE A 554 -13.37 -31.05 8.64
C ILE A 554 -13.06 -30.83 7.16
N ALA A 555 -13.07 -31.89 6.35
CA ALA A 555 -12.95 -31.77 4.90
C ALA A 555 -14.15 -31.04 4.28
N GLY A 556 -15.37 -31.35 4.72
CA GLY A 556 -16.58 -30.64 4.31
C GLY A 556 -16.63 -29.19 4.79
N ALA A 557 -16.09 -28.89 5.98
CA ALA A 557 -15.92 -27.51 6.43
C ALA A 557 -14.92 -26.77 5.53
N ALA A 558 -13.75 -27.36 5.25
CA ALA A 558 -12.75 -26.78 4.37
C ALA A 558 -13.29 -26.48 2.96
N SER A 559 -14.17 -27.34 2.43
CA SER A 559 -14.76 -27.14 1.10
C SER A 559 -15.81 -26.04 1.01
N ASN A 560 -16.19 -25.42 2.14
CA ASN A 560 -17.26 -24.42 2.23
C ASN A 560 -16.80 -23.10 2.87
N LEU A 561 -15.50 -22.96 3.18
CA LEU A 561 -14.96 -21.80 3.89
C LEU A 561 -13.88 -21.10 3.05
N PRO A 562 -13.76 -19.77 3.14
CA PRO A 562 -12.66 -19.05 2.50
C PRO A 562 -11.33 -19.48 3.11
N LEU A 563 -10.34 -19.77 2.26
CA LEU A 563 -9.04 -20.36 2.64
C LEU A 563 -9.21 -21.67 3.44
N GLY A 564 -10.27 -22.43 3.18
CA GLY A 564 -10.70 -23.52 4.03
C GLY A 564 -9.65 -24.62 4.26
N GLU A 565 -8.81 -24.92 3.27
CA GLU A 565 -7.73 -25.89 3.39
C GLU A 565 -6.63 -25.41 4.36
N VAL A 566 -6.29 -24.12 4.32
CA VAL A 566 -5.30 -23.50 5.23
C VAL A 566 -5.88 -23.38 6.64
N VAL A 567 -7.15 -22.99 6.74
CA VAL A 567 -7.89 -22.86 8.00
C VAL A 567 -7.98 -24.22 8.71
N ALA A 568 -8.37 -25.28 8.00
CA ALA A 568 -8.45 -26.63 8.54
C ALA A 568 -7.07 -27.20 8.93
N ALA A 569 -6.03 -26.99 8.10
CA ALA A 569 -4.69 -27.41 8.46
C ALA A 569 -4.18 -26.71 9.73
N GLN A 570 -4.39 -25.39 9.86
CA GLN A 570 -4.05 -24.65 11.06
C GLN A 570 -4.92 -25.08 12.26
N ALA A 571 -6.18 -25.44 12.05
CA ALA A 571 -7.06 -25.94 13.10
C ALA A 571 -6.53 -27.26 13.70
N ILE A 572 -6.00 -28.17 12.87
CA ILE A 572 -5.34 -29.40 13.34
C ILE A 572 -4.11 -29.07 14.20
N VAL A 573 -3.28 -28.12 13.77
CA VAL A 573 -2.10 -27.65 14.52
C VAL A 573 -2.51 -27.00 15.84
N ASP A 574 -3.58 -26.21 15.86
CA ASP A 574 -4.07 -25.56 17.07
C ASP A 574 -4.75 -26.55 18.02
N ALA A 575 -5.44 -27.57 17.51
CA ALA A 575 -6.00 -28.65 18.31
C ALA A 575 -4.89 -29.43 19.03
N ALA A 576 -3.75 -29.63 18.37
CA ALA A 576 -2.60 -30.31 18.96
C ALA A 576 -2.09 -29.61 20.24
N LYS A 577 -2.11 -28.27 20.26
CA LYS A 577 -1.75 -27.48 21.45
C LYS A 577 -2.71 -27.66 22.62
N ARG A 578 -3.99 -27.96 22.34
CA ARG A 578 -5.02 -28.19 23.36
C ARG A 578 -4.95 -29.60 23.95
N LEU A 579 -4.55 -30.57 23.13
CA LEU A 579 -4.47 -31.99 23.48
C LEU A 579 -3.11 -32.44 24.02
N ASN A 580 -2.11 -31.54 24.05
CA ASN A 580 -0.71 -31.85 24.32
C ASN A 580 -0.10 -32.89 23.35
N GLY A 581 -0.54 -32.88 22.08
CA GLY A 581 -0.06 -33.81 21.06
C GLY A 581 -0.88 -33.73 19.77
N LEU A 582 -0.28 -34.08 18.63
CA LEU A 582 -0.98 -34.08 17.35
C LEU A 582 -2.04 -35.18 17.28
N PRO A 583 -3.22 -34.92 16.68
CA PRO A 583 -4.25 -35.94 16.50
C PRO A 583 -3.88 -36.85 15.31
N VAL A 584 -2.89 -37.73 15.49
CA VAL A 584 -2.36 -38.62 14.43
C VAL A 584 -3.44 -39.52 13.83
N GLY A 585 -4.42 -39.96 14.64
CA GLY A 585 -5.58 -40.72 14.17
C GLY A 585 -6.41 -39.95 13.15
N LEU A 586 -6.60 -38.64 13.35
CA LEU A 586 -7.31 -37.77 12.39
C LEU A 586 -6.51 -37.59 11.10
N ILE A 587 -5.17 -37.43 11.19
CA ILE A 587 -4.29 -37.36 10.01
C ILE A 587 -4.41 -38.66 9.19
N SER A 588 -4.41 -39.81 9.86
CA SER A 588 -4.55 -41.12 9.21
C SER A 588 -5.91 -41.27 8.54
N ALA A 589 -6.99 -40.87 9.21
CA ALA A 589 -8.35 -40.89 8.64
C ALA A 589 -8.50 -39.96 7.41
N LEU A 590 -7.81 -38.81 7.37
CA LEU A 590 -7.79 -37.93 6.19
C LEU A 590 -7.02 -38.55 5.01
N VAL A 591 -5.93 -39.27 5.30
CA VAL A 591 -5.11 -39.95 4.28
C VAL A 591 -5.94 -41.01 3.53
N GLU A 592 -6.82 -41.69 4.25
CA GLU A 592 -7.70 -42.75 3.73
C GLU A 592 -8.84 -42.23 2.83
N ILE A 593 -8.97 -40.91 2.66
CA ILE A 593 -9.97 -40.28 1.78
C ILE A 593 -9.24 -39.58 0.62
N PRO A 594 -8.73 -40.33 -0.39
CA PRO A 594 -8.03 -39.74 -1.53
C PRO A 594 -8.97 -39.00 -2.49
N PRO A 595 -8.45 -38.06 -3.30
CA PRO A 595 -9.20 -37.46 -4.38
C PRO A 595 -9.67 -38.50 -5.39
N GLU A 596 -10.93 -38.43 -5.78
CA GLU A 596 -11.56 -39.37 -6.72
C GLU A 596 -11.98 -38.63 -7.99
N ARG A 597 -11.52 -39.13 -9.15
CA ARG A 597 -11.89 -38.61 -10.46
C ARG A 597 -13.38 -38.84 -10.71
N GLU A 598 -14.09 -37.78 -11.10
CA GLU A 598 -15.50 -37.81 -11.47
C GLU A 598 -15.69 -37.20 -12.86
N VAL A 599 -16.38 -37.90 -13.75
CA VAL A 599 -16.78 -37.36 -15.05
C VAL A 599 -18.08 -36.58 -14.87
N LEU A 600 -18.12 -35.36 -15.41
CA LEU A 600 -19.29 -34.50 -15.35
C LEU A 600 -20.42 -35.05 -16.23
N ASP A 601 -21.64 -35.10 -15.70
CA ASP A 601 -22.78 -35.65 -16.40
C ASP A 601 -23.23 -34.76 -17.57
N ALA A 602 -23.52 -35.40 -18.71
CA ALA A 602 -24.22 -34.76 -19.83
C ALA A 602 -25.60 -34.27 -19.37
N GLY A 603 -25.86 -32.96 -19.46
CA GLY A 603 -27.07 -32.32 -18.91
C GLY A 603 -26.87 -31.64 -17.56
N GLY A 604 -25.68 -31.70 -16.97
CA GLY A 604 -25.37 -31.06 -15.70
C GLY A 604 -25.41 -29.52 -15.76
N HIS A 605 -25.72 -28.91 -14.62
CA HIS A 605 -25.77 -27.47 -14.42
C HIS A 605 -24.69 -27.03 -13.43
N TYR A 606 -23.86 -26.09 -13.84
CA TYR A 606 -22.68 -25.64 -13.11
C TYR A 606 -22.70 -24.12 -13.03
N ALA A 607 -22.09 -23.58 -11.99
CA ALA A 607 -21.96 -22.14 -11.81
C ALA A 607 -20.50 -21.80 -11.49
N MET A 608 -20.02 -20.69 -12.03
CA MET A 608 -18.73 -20.12 -11.67
C MET A 608 -18.87 -18.61 -11.44
N VAL A 609 -17.95 -18.05 -10.66
CA VAL A 609 -17.81 -16.61 -10.47
C VAL A 609 -16.60 -16.15 -11.26
N LEU A 610 -16.77 -15.15 -12.13
CA LEU A 610 -15.67 -14.49 -12.82
C LEU A 610 -14.90 -13.56 -11.86
N PRO A 611 -13.65 -13.14 -12.17
CA PRO A 611 -12.85 -12.29 -11.28
C PRO A 611 -13.51 -10.94 -10.92
N ASN A 612 -14.44 -10.48 -11.76
CA ASN A 612 -15.22 -9.25 -11.55
C ASN A 612 -16.47 -9.47 -10.68
N GLY A 613 -16.73 -10.69 -10.20
CA GLY A 613 -17.89 -11.07 -9.42
C GLY A 613 -19.12 -11.49 -10.24
N THR A 614 -19.04 -11.47 -11.58
CA THR A 614 -20.15 -11.90 -12.44
C THR A 614 -20.35 -13.42 -12.33
N MET A 615 -21.58 -13.84 -12.06
CA MET A 615 -21.98 -15.25 -12.08
C MET A 615 -22.12 -15.71 -13.53
N VAL A 616 -21.64 -16.92 -13.78
CA VAL A 616 -21.74 -17.57 -15.08
C VAL A 616 -22.31 -18.96 -14.87
N ASP A 617 -23.49 -19.19 -15.42
CA ASP A 617 -24.12 -20.52 -15.42
C ASP A 617 -23.69 -21.28 -16.68
N ILE A 618 -23.28 -22.52 -16.51
CA ILE A 618 -22.87 -23.42 -17.58
C ILE A 618 -23.81 -24.62 -17.59
N LYS A 619 -24.46 -24.85 -18.73
CA LYS A 619 -25.28 -26.03 -18.97
C LYS A 619 -24.62 -26.89 -20.03
N PHE A 620 -24.26 -28.11 -19.67
CA PHE A 620 -23.73 -29.08 -20.62
C PHE A 620 -24.87 -29.74 -21.40
N GLN A 621 -24.74 -29.80 -22.72
CA GLN A 621 -25.64 -30.55 -23.57
C GLN A 621 -25.05 -31.93 -23.90
N PRO A 622 -25.89 -32.93 -24.22
CA PRO A 622 -25.42 -34.28 -24.58
C PRO A 622 -24.65 -34.37 -25.90
N ASP A 623 -24.63 -33.32 -26.72
CA ASP A 623 -24.02 -33.29 -28.05
C ASP A 623 -22.63 -32.61 -28.08
N GLY A 624 -21.97 -32.46 -26.93
CA GLY A 624 -20.66 -31.81 -26.82
C GLY A 624 -20.73 -30.27 -26.83
N LYS A 625 -21.94 -29.70 -26.88
CA LYS A 625 -22.16 -28.26 -26.80
C LYS A 625 -22.50 -27.84 -25.37
N GLY A 626 -22.23 -26.58 -25.07
CA GLY A 626 -22.62 -25.95 -23.81
C GLY A 626 -23.31 -24.62 -24.03
N PHE A 627 -24.15 -24.23 -23.08
CA PHE A 627 -24.60 -22.85 -22.99
C PHE A 627 -24.00 -22.19 -21.76
N VAL A 628 -23.41 -21.01 -21.98
CA VAL A 628 -22.94 -20.12 -20.95
C VAL A 628 -23.94 -18.97 -20.83
N ILE A 629 -24.49 -18.76 -19.64
CA ILE A 629 -25.39 -17.64 -19.36
C ILE A 629 -24.59 -16.61 -18.56
N ILE A 630 -24.39 -15.43 -19.13
CA ILE A 630 -23.68 -14.30 -18.52
C ILE A 630 -24.63 -13.11 -18.49
N ASP A 631 -24.92 -12.56 -17.31
CA ASP A 631 -25.84 -11.42 -17.15
C ASP A 631 -27.22 -11.63 -17.83
N GLY A 632 -27.67 -12.88 -17.90
CA GLY A 632 -28.93 -13.27 -18.54
C GLY A 632 -28.86 -13.44 -20.07
N GLU A 633 -27.72 -13.18 -20.70
CA GLU A 633 -27.47 -13.47 -22.11
C GLU A 633 -26.89 -14.88 -22.29
N GLN A 634 -27.47 -15.65 -23.21
CA GLN A 634 -27.06 -17.02 -23.49
C GLN A 634 -26.08 -17.06 -24.67
N HIS A 635 -24.91 -17.65 -24.44
CA HIS A 635 -23.86 -17.87 -25.44
C HIS A 635 -23.63 -19.37 -25.62
N GLU A 636 -23.67 -19.85 -26.86
CA GLU A 636 -23.30 -21.23 -27.20
C GLU A 636 -21.78 -21.36 -27.21
N ILE A 637 -21.26 -22.40 -26.55
CA ILE A 637 -19.84 -22.75 -26.55
C ILE A 637 -19.67 -24.19 -27.04
N ASP A 638 -18.58 -24.42 -27.77
CA ASP A 638 -18.13 -25.77 -28.12
C ASP A 638 -17.18 -26.26 -27.04
N LEU A 639 -17.52 -27.37 -26.40
CA LEU A 639 -16.72 -27.95 -25.31
C LEU A 639 -15.79 -29.07 -25.80
N GLY A 640 -15.83 -29.36 -27.10
CA GLY A 640 -15.06 -30.45 -27.72
C GLY A 640 -15.56 -31.84 -27.35
N ASP A 641 -14.84 -32.84 -27.85
CA ASP A 641 -15.12 -34.27 -27.64
C ASP A 641 -14.47 -34.84 -26.35
N GLU A 642 -13.78 -34.00 -25.57
CA GLU A 642 -13.06 -34.42 -24.36
C GLU A 642 -14.01 -34.52 -23.16
N GLU A 643 -13.87 -35.62 -22.38
CA GLU A 643 -14.60 -35.81 -21.14
C GLU A 643 -14.30 -34.67 -20.16
N GLN A 644 -15.34 -33.98 -19.71
CA GLN A 644 -15.21 -32.96 -18.67
C GLN A 644 -15.09 -33.66 -17.32
N VAL A 645 -14.01 -33.39 -16.59
CA VAL A 645 -13.67 -34.11 -15.36
C VAL A 645 -13.57 -33.14 -14.19
N THR A 646 -14.04 -33.58 -13.02
CA THR A 646 -13.80 -32.94 -11.72
C THR A 646 -13.25 -33.96 -10.73
N TYR A 647 -12.94 -33.52 -9.51
CA TYR A 647 -12.43 -34.37 -8.44
C TYR A 647 -13.28 -34.21 -7.19
N LYS A 648 -13.90 -35.31 -6.76
CA LYS A 648 -14.50 -35.43 -5.43
C LYS A 648 -13.41 -35.65 -4.39
N ASN A 649 -13.73 -35.37 -3.13
CA ASN A 649 -12.86 -35.67 -1.99
C ASN A 649 -11.44 -35.08 -2.11
N ILE A 650 -11.28 -33.92 -2.76
CA ILE A 650 -9.97 -33.28 -2.90
C ILE A 650 -9.47 -32.62 -1.60
N HIS A 651 -10.39 -32.13 -0.76
CA HIS A 651 -10.09 -31.33 0.43
C HIS A 651 -9.28 -32.06 1.52
N PRO A 652 -9.50 -33.35 1.85
CA PRO A 652 -8.64 -34.07 2.79
C PRO A 652 -7.16 -33.97 2.43
N TRP A 653 -6.83 -34.19 1.15
CA TRP A 653 -5.44 -34.13 0.69
C TRP A 653 -4.91 -32.70 0.50
N LEU A 654 -5.78 -31.73 0.22
CA LEU A 654 -5.41 -30.30 0.30
C LEU A 654 -5.03 -29.89 1.73
N ILE A 655 -5.80 -30.32 2.74
CA ILE A 655 -5.48 -30.08 4.16
C ILE A 655 -4.13 -30.73 4.50
N LEU A 656 -3.95 -31.99 4.14
CA LEU A 656 -2.71 -32.73 4.42
C LEU A 656 -1.49 -32.10 3.74
N SER A 657 -1.65 -31.54 2.53
CA SER A 657 -0.56 -30.83 1.83
C SER A 657 0.00 -29.67 2.65
N HIS A 658 -0.85 -29.00 3.43
CA HIS A 658 -0.46 -27.93 4.34
C HIS A 658 0.06 -28.45 5.69
N VAL A 659 -0.55 -29.49 6.25
CA VAL A 659 -0.10 -30.11 7.50
C VAL A 659 1.32 -30.67 7.34
N ALA A 660 1.60 -31.33 6.21
CA ALA A 660 2.90 -31.92 5.90
C ALA A 660 4.04 -30.90 5.79
N CYS A 661 3.74 -29.61 5.55
CA CYS A 661 4.71 -28.52 5.55
C CYS A 661 5.20 -28.14 6.95
N THR A 662 4.52 -28.57 8.00
CA THR A 662 4.92 -28.29 9.38
C THR A 662 5.68 -29.50 9.93
N PRO A 663 6.93 -29.38 10.39
CA PRO A 663 7.64 -30.50 10.98
C PRO A 663 6.91 -31.03 12.22
N PHE A 664 6.65 -32.34 12.26
CA PHE A 664 6.08 -33.00 13.43
C PHE A 664 6.65 -34.39 13.69
N GLU A 665 6.61 -34.79 14.95
CA GLU A 665 7.02 -36.10 15.44
C GLU A 665 5.83 -36.83 16.06
N VAL A 666 5.83 -38.16 15.91
CA VAL A 666 4.87 -39.07 16.52
C VAL A 666 5.62 -39.95 17.50
N MET A 667 5.13 -40.03 18.74
CA MET A 667 5.63 -40.95 19.75
C MET A 667 5.06 -42.34 19.50
N GLY A 668 5.89 -43.28 19.06
CA GLY A 668 5.53 -44.70 18.91
C GLY A 668 6.18 -45.58 19.98
N GLU A 669 5.92 -46.89 19.91
CA GLU A 669 6.52 -47.89 20.83
C GLU A 669 8.05 -47.91 20.80
N HIS A 670 8.64 -47.50 19.67
CA HIS A 670 10.09 -47.44 19.45
C HIS A 670 10.69 -46.03 19.61
N GLY A 671 9.95 -45.10 20.22
CA GLY A 671 10.37 -43.72 20.44
C GLY A 671 9.74 -42.71 19.48
N ALA A 672 10.19 -41.45 19.56
CA ALA A 672 9.73 -40.38 18.70
C ALA A 672 10.30 -40.52 17.29
N ARG A 673 9.44 -40.44 16.27
CA ARG A 673 9.83 -40.49 14.86
C ARG A 673 9.18 -39.33 14.10
N ARG A 674 9.94 -38.72 13.19
CA ARG A 674 9.45 -37.64 12.33
C ARG A 674 8.61 -38.24 11.19
N GLU A 675 7.30 -37.99 11.18
CA GLU A 675 6.36 -38.62 10.24
C GLU A 675 5.98 -37.73 9.04
N ALA A 676 6.23 -36.42 9.11
CA ALA A 676 5.96 -35.51 7.99
C ALA A 676 6.57 -35.97 6.63
N PRO A 677 7.80 -36.53 6.56
CA PRO A 677 8.37 -37.01 5.30
C PRO A 677 7.62 -38.20 4.69
N ASN A 678 7.07 -39.10 5.50
CA ASN A 678 6.26 -40.22 5.01
C ASN A 678 4.93 -39.72 4.45
N LEU A 679 4.33 -38.75 5.12
CA LEU A 679 3.12 -38.09 4.62
C LEU A 679 3.37 -37.40 3.27
N LEU A 680 4.51 -36.71 3.10
CA LEU A 680 4.90 -36.09 1.83
C LEU A 680 5.09 -37.12 0.70
N LEU A 681 5.68 -38.30 0.97
CA LEU A 681 5.77 -39.38 -0.01
C LEU A 681 4.39 -39.82 -0.48
N GLN A 682 3.47 -40.00 0.47
CA GLN A 682 2.14 -40.52 0.18
C GLN A 682 1.26 -39.52 -0.56
N ILE A 683 1.07 -38.31 -0.03
CA ILE A 683 0.20 -37.32 -0.69
C ILE A 683 0.85 -36.74 -1.94
N GLY A 684 2.19 -36.79 -2.04
CA GLY A 684 2.94 -36.37 -3.21
C GLY A 684 2.68 -37.24 -4.44
N THR A 685 2.10 -38.45 -4.31
CA THR A 685 1.68 -39.26 -5.46
C THR A 685 0.31 -38.85 -6.03
N CYS A 686 -0.35 -37.85 -5.46
CA CYS A 686 -1.66 -37.40 -5.93
C CYS A 686 -1.59 -37.05 -7.43
N PRO A 687 -2.45 -37.64 -8.29
CA PRO A 687 -2.37 -37.46 -9.73
C PRO A 687 -2.86 -36.08 -10.20
N VAL A 688 -3.24 -35.18 -9.29
CA VAL A 688 -3.65 -33.81 -9.62
C VAL A 688 -2.92 -32.80 -8.75
N PRO A 689 -2.83 -31.52 -9.19
CA PRO A 689 -2.25 -30.47 -8.38
C PRO A 689 -3.00 -30.28 -7.06
N LEU A 690 -2.28 -30.34 -5.93
CA LEU A 690 -2.83 -30.10 -4.61
C LEU A 690 -2.74 -28.61 -4.28
N ARG A 691 -3.62 -27.80 -4.89
CA ARG A 691 -3.73 -26.36 -4.61
C ARG A 691 -5.20 -25.92 -4.59
N GLY A 692 -5.63 -25.31 -3.48
CA GLY A 692 -6.97 -24.74 -3.36
C GLY A 692 -7.16 -23.44 -4.16
N ASN A 693 -8.42 -23.10 -4.43
CA ASN A 693 -8.79 -21.79 -4.96
C ASN A 693 -8.72 -20.74 -3.83
N ARG A 694 -8.13 -19.57 -4.08
CA ARG A 694 -7.91 -18.52 -3.07
C ARG A 694 -8.29 -17.13 -3.61
N GLY A 695 -9.58 -16.89 -3.77
CA GLY A 695 -10.12 -15.56 -4.06
C GLY A 695 -10.21 -15.22 -5.55
N PRO A 696 -10.78 -14.06 -5.91
CA PRO A 696 -11.04 -13.70 -7.31
C PRO A 696 -9.79 -13.64 -8.20
N GLN A 697 -8.58 -13.54 -7.62
CA GLN A 697 -7.32 -13.56 -8.36
C GLN A 697 -6.78 -14.96 -8.67
N THR A 698 -7.29 -16.03 -8.05
CA THR A 698 -6.90 -17.42 -8.34
C THR A 698 -7.72 -18.10 -9.42
N LEU A 699 -8.67 -17.39 -10.02
CA LEU A 699 -9.26 -17.79 -11.31
C LEU A 699 -8.24 -17.79 -12.47
N ARG A 700 -6.97 -17.46 -12.19
CA ARG A 700 -5.85 -17.80 -13.07
C ARG A 700 -5.72 -19.31 -13.12
N MET A 701 -5.99 -19.87 -14.30
CA MET A 701 -5.73 -21.29 -14.56
C MET A 701 -4.31 -21.65 -14.11
N LEU A 702 -4.21 -22.74 -13.37
CA LEU A 702 -2.91 -23.28 -12.98
C LEU A 702 -2.22 -23.80 -14.25
N PRO A 703 -0.99 -23.36 -14.54
CA PRO A 703 -0.23 -23.90 -15.65
C PRO A 703 0.06 -25.37 -15.36
N THR A 704 -0.66 -26.24 -16.06
CA THR A 704 -0.66 -27.69 -15.86
C THR A 704 -0.35 -28.38 -17.18
N MET A 705 0.15 -29.60 -17.08
CA MET A 705 0.34 -30.52 -18.19
C MET A 705 -0.48 -31.76 -17.86
N ASP A 706 -1.53 -31.97 -18.64
CA ASP A 706 -2.39 -33.14 -18.54
C ASP A 706 -1.81 -34.29 -19.36
N MET A 707 -1.97 -35.50 -18.84
CA MET A 707 -1.36 -36.71 -19.37
C MET A 707 -2.40 -37.83 -19.47
N ALA A 708 -2.11 -38.82 -20.31
CA ALA A 708 -2.89 -40.05 -20.36
C ALA A 708 -3.10 -40.67 -18.95
N GLY A 709 -4.27 -41.26 -18.74
CA GLY A 709 -4.64 -41.85 -17.44
C GLY A 709 -5.17 -40.85 -16.40
N GLY A 710 -5.36 -39.58 -16.77
CA GLY A 710 -5.96 -38.57 -15.88
C GLY A 710 -4.99 -38.00 -14.85
N VAL A 711 -3.68 -38.07 -15.14
CA VAL A 711 -2.63 -37.41 -14.36
C VAL A 711 -2.45 -35.99 -14.88
N SER A 712 -2.46 -35.03 -13.98
CA SER A 712 -2.21 -33.61 -14.23
C SER A 712 -1.10 -33.14 -13.30
N ILE A 713 -0.02 -32.64 -13.88
CA ILE A 713 1.12 -32.10 -13.12
C ILE A 713 1.25 -30.61 -13.36
N VAL A 714 1.79 -29.89 -12.39
CA VAL A 714 2.17 -28.49 -12.57
C VAL A 714 3.28 -28.39 -13.64
N HIS A 715 3.15 -27.42 -14.55
CA HIS A 715 4.17 -27.16 -15.55
C HIS A 715 5.49 -26.74 -14.86
N PRO A 716 6.66 -27.33 -15.18
CA PRO A 716 7.91 -27.09 -14.45
C PRO A 716 8.31 -25.61 -14.34
N GLU A 717 8.07 -24.82 -15.39
CA GLU A 717 8.39 -23.38 -15.40
C GLU A 717 7.56 -22.54 -14.41
N ALA A 718 6.43 -23.07 -13.94
CA ALA A 718 5.60 -22.38 -12.95
C ALA A 718 6.28 -22.30 -11.57
N GLY A 719 7.30 -23.12 -11.33
CA GLY A 719 7.98 -23.22 -10.04
C GLY A 719 7.10 -23.86 -8.96
N VAL A 720 7.31 -23.46 -7.71
CA VAL A 720 6.62 -24.08 -6.58
C VAL A 720 5.26 -23.40 -6.38
N ILE A 721 4.19 -24.02 -6.87
CA ILE A 721 2.81 -23.54 -6.64
C ILE A 721 1.96 -24.53 -5.85
N GLU A 722 2.50 -25.63 -5.35
CA GLU A 722 1.78 -26.53 -4.46
C GLU A 722 2.38 -26.50 -3.06
N PRO A 723 1.56 -26.53 -1.99
CA PRO A 723 2.06 -26.69 -0.63
C PRO A 723 2.85 -27.99 -0.46
N VAL A 724 2.39 -29.11 -1.04
CA VAL A 724 3.13 -30.38 -0.96
C VAL A 724 4.54 -30.26 -1.57
N THR A 725 4.69 -29.57 -2.71
CA THR A 725 5.98 -29.33 -3.36
C THR A 725 6.87 -28.41 -2.51
N LEU A 726 6.28 -27.38 -1.86
CA LEU A 726 6.99 -26.55 -0.90
C LEU A 726 7.45 -27.35 0.32
N GLY A 727 6.62 -28.27 0.84
CA GLY A 727 6.96 -29.16 1.93
C GLY A 727 8.11 -30.12 1.57
N ILE A 728 8.12 -30.66 0.35
CA ILE A 728 9.24 -31.46 -0.18
C ILE A 728 10.51 -30.61 -0.23
N LEU A 729 10.44 -29.38 -0.78
CA LEU A 729 11.58 -28.47 -0.81
C LEU A 729 12.11 -28.16 0.59
N ASP A 730 11.24 -27.81 1.54
CA ASP A 730 11.62 -27.48 2.92
C ASP A 730 12.28 -28.70 3.61
N TYR A 731 11.76 -29.91 3.39
CA TYR A 731 12.34 -31.15 3.91
C TYR A 731 13.72 -31.42 3.31
N LEU A 732 13.85 -31.42 1.97
CA LEU A 732 15.10 -31.69 1.28
C LEU A 732 16.15 -30.61 1.54
N SER A 733 15.75 -29.37 1.84
CA SER A 733 16.69 -28.31 2.21
C SER A 733 17.28 -28.54 3.61
N ALA A 734 16.52 -29.14 4.53
CA ALA A 734 16.89 -29.27 5.95
C ALA A 734 17.43 -30.65 6.39
N ALA A 735 17.15 -31.75 5.66
CA ALA A 735 17.41 -33.12 6.14
C ALA A 735 18.73 -33.71 5.60
N GLU A 736 19.86 -33.47 6.25
CA GLU A 736 21.18 -33.94 5.77
C GLU A 736 21.29 -35.48 5.70
N ASP A 737 20.93 -36.22 6.75
CA ASP A 737 21.23 -37.66 6.84
C ASP A 737 20.18 -38.60 6.21
N GLN A 738 18.93 -38.16 6.05
CA GLN A 738 17.81 -39.02 5.62
C GLN A 738 17.31 -38.74 4.19
N ALA A 739 17.75 -37.63 3.58
CA ALA A 739 17.23 -37.23 2.28
C ALA A 739 17.56 -38.21 1.15
N ASP A 740 18.74 -38.85 1.17
CA ASP A 740 19.11 -39.83 0.13
C ASP A 740 18.19 -41.06 0.16
N ALA A 741 17.92 -41.60 1.35
CA ALA A 741 17.01 -42.74 1.51
C ALA A 741 15.56 -42.37 1.13
N TRP A 742 15.13 -41.16 1.50
CA TRP A 742 13.82 -40.65 1.13
C TRP A 742 13.70 -40.46 -0.39
N LEU A 743 14.71 -39.89 -1.06
CA LEU A 743 14.75 -39.72 -2.51
C LEU A 743 14.76 -41.06 -3.24
N ALA A 744 15.52 -42.05 -2.75
CA ALA A 744 15.50 -43.40 -3.32
C ALA A 744 14.10 -44.03 -3.23
N THR A 745 13.38 -43.79 -2.12
CA THR A 745 12.00 -44.25 -1.94
C THR A 745 11.04 -43.54 -2.90
N ALA A 746 11.16 -42.22 -3.05
CA ALA A 746 10.36 -41.44 -4.00
C ALA A 746 10.63 -41.87 -5.46
N ALA A 747 11.90 -42.08 -5.80
CA ALA A 747 12.35 -42.55 -7.11
C ALA A 747 11.80 -43.94 -7.46
N GLY A 748 11.67 -44.82 -6.46
CA GLY A 748 11.09 -46.15 -6.60
C GLY A 748 9.56 -46.20 -6.68
N SER A 749 8.86 -45.06 -6.51
CA SER A 749 7.39 -45.04 -6.49
C SER A 749 6.74 -45.24 -7.87
N GLY A 750 7.46 -44.90 -8.96
CA GLY A 750 6.90 -44.86 -10.32
C GLY A 750 5.83 -43.77 -10.53
N SER A 751 5.56 -42.92 -9.54
CA SER A 751 4.54 -41.87 -9.66
C SER A 751 5.08 -40.66 -10.40
N VAL A 752 4.58 -40.41 -11.62
CA VAL A 752 4.90 -39.20 -12.41
C VAL A 752 4.66 -37.93 -11.59
N ALA A 753 3.56 -37.86 -10.84
CA ALA A 753 3.22 -36.70 -10.04
C ALA A 753 4.23 -36.44 -8.90
N LEU A 754 4.62 -37.48 -8.15
CA LEU A 754 5.62 -37.34 -7.08
C LEU A 754 6.99 -36.95 -7.67
N LEU A 755 7.40 -37.62 -8.75
CA LEU A 755 8.69 -37.37 -9.40
C LEU A 755 8.76 -35.95 -9.98
N SER A 756 7.68 -35.43 -10.57
CA SER A 756 7.60 -34.05 -11.07
C SER A 756 7.70 -33.01 -9.93
N ARG A 757 7.04 -33.27 -8.79
CA ARG A 757 7.14 -32.41 -7.60
C ARG A 757 8.55 -32.41 -7.01
N VAL A 758 9.19 -33.58 -6.92
CA VAL A 758 10.58 -33.71 -6.47
C VAL A 758 11.55 -33.03 -7.43
N HIS A 759 11.36 -33.20 -8.74
CA HIS A 759 12.11 -32.49 -9.77
C HIS A 759 12.04 -30.97 -9.57
N THR A 760 10.85 -30.43 -9.39
CA THR A 760 10.63 -28.99 -9.17
C THR A 760 11.31 -28.50 -7.89
N ALA A 761 11.16 -29.23 -6.78
CA ALA A 761 11.79 -28.88 -5.50
C ALA A 761 13.32 -28.91 -5.57
N LEU A 762 13.91 -29.97 -6.13
CA LEU A 762 15.36 -30.04 -6.31
C LEU A 762 15.87 -29.00 -7.31
N GLY A 763 15.11 -28.67 -8.36
CA GLY A 763 15.47 -27.64 -9.33
C GLY A 763 15.62 -26.26 -8.67
N VAL A 764 14.69 -25.93 -7.77
CA VAL A 764 14.78 -24.71 -6.94
C VAL A 764 16.00 -24.75 -6.02
N LEU A 765 16.25 -25.88 -5.34
CA LEU A 765 17.41 -26.04 -4.45
C LEU A 765 18.75 -25.96 -5.20
N ALA A 766 18.81 -26.54 -6.40
CA ALA A 766 19.98 -26.52 -7.28
C ALA A 766 20.32 -25.10 -7.78
N ALA A 767 19.31 -24.23 -7.93
CA ALA A 767 19.51 -22.84 -8.38
C ALA A 767 20.13 -21.94 -7.30
N PHE A 768 20.12 -22.32 -6.02
CA PHE A 768 20.77 -21.55 -4.95
C PHE A 768 22.27 -21.86 -4.86
N GLU A 769 23.10 -21.24 -5.71
CA GLU A 769 24.56 -21.50 -5.79
C GLU A 769 25.30 -21.50 -4.43
N THR A 770 24.84 -20.69 -3.47
CA THR A 770 25.45 -20.54 -2.14
C THR A 770 24.89 -21.49 -1.09
N HIS A 771 23.86 -22.27 -1.41
CA HIS A 771 23.27 -23.24 -0.49
C HIS A 771 24.13 -24.50 -0.41
N THR A 772 24.35 -25.03 0.81
CA THR A 772 25.21 -26.20 1.07
C THR A 772 24.80 -27.45 0.29
N ARG A 773 23.50 -27.56 -0.04
CA ARG A 773 22.92 -28.68 -0.79
C ARG A 773 22.75 -28.45 -2.30
N SER A 774 23.20 -27.33 -2.85
CA SER A 774 22.99 -27.03 -4.29
C SER A 774 23.63 -28.09 -5.20
N GLU A 775 24.91 -28.44 -4.98
CA GLU A 775 25.60 -29.46 -5.78
C GLU A 775 25.02 -30.86 -5.58
N TRP A 776 24.61 -31.19 -4.35
CA TRP A 776 23.89 -32.44 -4.08
C TRP A 776 22.57 -32.50 -4.85
N ALA A 777 21.79 -31.42 -4.87
CA ALA A 777 20.52 -31.36 -5.58
C ALA A 777 20.72 -31.51 -7.10
N LYS A 778 21.74 -30.86 -7.68
CA LYS A 778 22.14 -31.04 -9.09
C LYS A 778 22.46 -32.50 -9.39
N SER A 779 23.26 -33.15 -8.53
CA SER A 779 23.63 -34.56 -8.69
C SER A 779 22.40 -35.48 -8.62
N GLN A 780 21.51 -35.28 -7.64
CA GLN A 780 20.31 -36.10 -7.48
C GLN A 780 19.31 -35.91 -8.63
N LEU A 781 19.16 -34.70 -9.15
CA LEU A 781 18.36 -34.42 -10.35
C LEU A 781 18.87 -35.23 -11.55
N SER A 782 20.16 -35.13 -11.87
CA SER A 782 20.71 -35.76 -13.07
C SER A 782 20.82 -37.28 -12.96
N ALA A 783 21.18 -37.80 -11.78
CA ALA A 783 21.53 -39.21 -11.62
C ALA A 783 20.34 -40.09 -11.21
N VAL A 784 19.32 -39.52 -10.56
CA VAL A 784 18.22 -40.29 -9.96
C VAL A 784 16.87 -39.85 -10.50
N ILE A 785 16.53 -38.57 -10.38
CA ILE A 785 15.15 -38.11 -10.61
C ILE A 785 14.82 -37.99 -12.10
N LEU A 786 15.66 -37.37 -12.93
CA LEU A 786 15.40 -37.24 -14.36
C LEU A 786 15.28 -38.59 -15.08
N PRO A 787 16.18 -39.58 -14.86
CA PRO A 787 16.02 -40.91 -15.45
C PRO A 787 14.70 -41.58 -15.04
N LYS A 788 14.35 -41.51 -13.74
CA LYS A 788 13.12 -42.15 -13.23
C LYS A 788 11.85 -41.46 -13.67
N LEU A 789 11.87 -40.14 -13.82
CA LEU A 789 10.77 -39.39 -14.40
C LEU A 789 10.59 -39.77 -15.88
N GLY A 790 11.68 -39.88 -16.65
CA GLY A 790 11.64 -40.37 -18.03
C GLY A 790 11.02 -41.77 -18.14
N GLU A 791 11.49 -42.73 -17.34
CA GLU A 791 10.93 -44.09 -17.29
C GLU A 791 9.42 -44.07 -16.98
N ALA A 792 8.99 -43.29 -15.98
CA ALA A 792 7.59 -43.21 -15.60
C ALA A 792 6.69 -42.55 -16.67
N LEU A 793 7.23 -41.62 -17.45
CA LEU A 793 6.54 -40.97 -18.57
C LEU A 793 6.43 -41.91 -19.78
N ASP A 794 7.50 -42.63 -20.10
CA ASP A 794 7.51 -43.64 -21.17
C ASP A 794 6.52 -44.78 -20.85
N ASP A 795 6.47 -45.25 -19.61
CA ASP A 795 5.50 -46.25 -19.13
C ASP A 795 4.05 -45.73 -19.20
N ALA A 796 3.85 -44.42 -19.09
CA ALA A 796 2.54 -43.76 -19.26
C ALA A 796 2.18 -43.52 -20.75
N GLY A 797 3.10 -43.79 -21.68
CA GLY A 797 2.87 -43.66 -23.13
C GLY A 797 3.12 -42.27 -23.71
N GLU A 798 3.89 -41.41 -23.03
CA GLU A 798 4.06 -39.99 -23.40
C GLU A 798 5.55 -39.64 -23.66
N PRO A 799 5.93 -39.16 -24.86
CA PRO A 799 7.33 -38.83 -25.15
C PRO A 799 7.76 -37.52 -24.45
N TRP A 800 8.78 -37.60 -23.59
CA TRP A 800 9.36 -36.44 -22.92
C TRP A 800 10.18 -35.56 -23.89
N GLN A 801 9.81 -34.29 -24.07
CA GLN A 801 10.62 -33.32 -24.81
C GLN A 801 11.67 -32.70 -23.88
N GLN A 802 12.94 -33.07 -24.08
CA GLN A 802 14.10 -32.39 -23.48
C GLN A 802 14.21 -30.96 -24.02
N ASN A 803 13.96 -29.95 -23.19
CA ASN A 803 14.53 -28.60 -23.33
C ASN A 803 14.84 -28.00 -21.97
#